data_AF-A0A4V1RLL6-F1
#
_entry.id   AF-A0A4V1RLL6-F1
#
_cell.length_a   1.000
_cell.length_b   1.000
_cell.length_c   1.000
_cell.angle_alpha   90.00
_cell.angle_beta   90.00
_cell.angle_gamma   90.00
#
_symmetry.space_group_name_H-M   'P 1'
#
loop_
_entity.id
_entity.type
_entity.pdbx_description
1 polymer ?
#
loop_
_entity_poly.entity_id
_entity_poly.type
_entity_poly.pdbx_seq_one_letter_code
_entity_poly.pdbx_strand_id
1 'polypeptide(L)'
;MFRVALAQAMRRRARGLAVVLAIVMASVSFALLTSAVATSRLDVQGTVEENYRTAYDILVRPAGTASDLEKSEGLVQQNYLSGIYGGITMDQLRQIRALPEVEVAAPVAMIGYIFATVDVPVGINEVLTDDLDQLYRFTPIWTTDRGLSQLPDQTSYEYFTRRPLNWDTPNDTVPPQLRRPSTGGRVQVCEEWRQQDERLPQRNAFDYSRMSQLGCDGSNPPRPGRGADQLELGQIGFNFPYQFPMLMAAIDPVQEARLVGLDDAVVSGRYLTARDQTVTPELIGKRFTKSEVPILMVNRPLTDDRVELRVERLDVPPAAELVDRLSGPSPADWAARLPSQPVKTVRVNARQAYDRLLREYAAGAAQYSPDYWTLGSAAYERAGSGALRVVEQPPSRRAVFRNFYQGGYRAPAPSGDVNFRRLAKPLQTSSQIVNGVLGSPYLKQVGVFDPDLIEGFSELSEVPLTTYYPPDTAPADARSRELLKGRSLLPNANLGGYLQQPPMILTTIKSLETFKDPTYYPFVKPEDTEAPVSVIRIRVAGVTGADDESQTRVRLVAERIARETGLTVDITIGSSPTPQTIVLPAGHFGRPELTLTEGWVVKGVSVRLLSSIDKKSLTLFGLVLIVCVLFMGNATLAAVRTRRAELGVLACLGWSARRIFVMLQAELLLTGLIAGTLGTALASAVVGLSGLDVTWWHLALITPVATLLAALSGVIPAWRASHATPIQAIRPDVRGPKRAATGVRGITTLALVGLRRLPGRTLLGATSLFIGVCALSVLLAVQQAFQGGVTGTALGDVIAVQVRGVDYLAAAVTIALGAFAIADITYLNISERTAEIGTLRSTGWTENHVRRLFAVESLATATLGAVAGAVVGVTAAALLLPIPLTTSLTAAAIATAGGIVAAMVAATAPLSRLTQLAPATAIVTE
;
A
#
# COMPACT_ATOMS: atom_id res chain seq x y z
N MET A 1 47.96 -43.82 13.44
CA MET A 1 46.48 -43.75 13.45
C MET A 1 45.89 -43.38 12.10
N PHE A 2 46.35 -42.30 11.45
CA PHE A 2 45.85 -41.87 10.13
C PHE A 2 45.93 -42.96 9.03
N ARG A 3 47.03 -43.70 8.96
CA ARG A 3 47.20 -44.84 8.01
C ARG A 3 46.19 -45.99 8.23
N VAL A 4 45.75 -46.21 9.47
CA VAL A 4 44.78 -47.27 9.80
C VAL A 4 43.36 -46.84 9.40
N ALA A 5 43.00 -45.58 9.68
CA ALA A 5 41.72 -44.99 9.26
C ALA A 5 41.58 -44.99 7.72
N LEU A 6 42.64 -44.62 7.00
CA LEU A 6 42.66 -44.61 5.54
C LEU A 6 42.49 -46.02 4.93
N ALA A 7 43.20 -47.01 5.47
CA ALA A 7 43.12 -48.39 5.00
C ALA A 7 41.75 -49.05 5.24
N GLN A 8 41.08 -48.70 6.35
CA GLN A 8 39.75 -49.20 6.67
C GLN A 8 38.66 -48.56 5.79
N ALA A 9 38.76 -47.26 5.51
CA ALA A 9 37.86 -46.56 4.59
C ALA A 9 37.87 -47.18 3.18
N MET A 10 39.03 -47.60 2.69
CA MET A 10 39.18 -48.17 1.34
C MET A 10 38.67 -49.63 1.20
N ARG A 11 38.73 -50.45 2.26
CA ARG A 11 38.33 -51.87 2.21
C ARG A 11 36.82 -52.11 2.22
N ARG A 12 35.99 -51.12 2.59
CA ARG A 12 34.53 -51.27 2.75
C ARG A 12 33.72 -50.25 1.96
N ARG A 13 33.86 -50.33 0.63
CA ARG A 13 33.29 -49.37 -0.34
C ARG A 13 31.78 -49.16 -0.18
N ALA A 14 30.97 -50.21 -0.09
CA ALA A 14 29.50 -50.05 -0.11
C ALA A 14 28.92 -49.28 1.10
N ARG A 15 29.45 -49.51 2.31
CA ARG A 15 28.92 -48.89 3.55
C ARG A 15 29.57 -47.55 3.86
N GLY A 16 30.87 -47.41 3.59
CA GLY A 16 31.54 -46.11 3.66
C GLY A 16 30.90 -45.10 2.69
N LEU A 17 30.48 -45.57 1.51
CA LEU A 17 29.81 -44.75 0.51
C LEU A 17 28.43 -44.27 0.95
N ALA A 18 27.66 -45.05 1.71
CA ALA A 18 26.36 -44.60 2.26
C ALA A 18 26.52 -43.47 3.29
N VAL A 19 27.52 -43.57 4.18
CA VAL A 19 27.83 -42.51 5.16
C VAL A 19 28.37 -41.26 4.45
N VAL A 20 29.26 -41.43 3.48
CA VAL A 20 29.77 -40.32 2.66
C VAL A 20 28.62 -39.66 1.89
N LEU A 21 27.72 -40.44 1.28
CA LEU A 21 26.56 -39.90 0.56
C LEU A 21 25.61 -39.14 1.49
N ALA A 22 25.37 -39.65 2.71
CA ALA A 22 24.58 -38.96 3.72
C ALA A 22 25.23 -37.65 4.16
N ILE A 23 26.55 -37.63 4.41
CA ILE A 23 27.28 -36.40 4.78
C ILE A 23 27.28 -35.42 3.61
N VAL A 24 27.50 -35.87 2.37
CA VAL A 24 27.43 -35.02 1.17
C VAL A 24 26.02 -34.45 1.02
N MET A 25 24.97 -35.26 1.13
CA MET A 25 23.59 -34.82 1.04
C MET A 25 23.26 -33.77 2.11
N ALA A 26 23.63 -34.01 3.37
CA ALA A 26 23.41 -33.07 4.47
C ALA A 26 24.19 -31.76 4.27
N SER A 27 25.46 -31.86 3.84
CA SER A 27 26.33 -30.69 3.65
C SER A 27 25.89 -29.83 2.47
N VAL A 28 25.53 -30.47 1.34
CA VAL A 28 24.99 -29.79 0.15
C VAL A 28 23.62 -29.18 0.45
N SER A 29 22.75 -29.90 1.16
CA SER A 29 21.44 -29.38 1.62
C SER A 29 21.60 -28.16 2.51
N PHE A 30 22.46 -28.25 3.53
CA PHE A 30 22.76 -27.14 4.42
C PHE A 30 23.32 -25.94 3.66
N ALA A 31 24.26 -26.16 2.73
CA ALA A 31 24.88 -25.12 1.94
C ALA A 31 23.89 -24.42 0.99
N LEU A 32 23.11 -25.19 0.23
CA LEU A 32 22.12 -24.66 -0.70
C LEU A 32 21.03 -23.89 0.04
N LEU A 33 20.54 -24.41 1.16
CA LEU A 33 19.52 -23.73 1.96
C LEU A 33 20.07 -22.47 2.63
N THR A 34 21.27 -22.53 3.19
CA THR A 34 21.90 -21.34 3.79
C THR A 34 22.16 -20.27 2.74
N SER A 35 22.66 -20.65 1.56
CA SER A 35 22.86 -19.73 0.44
C SER A 35 21.54 -19.15 -0.05
N ALA A 36 20.51 -19.97 -0.26
CA ALA A 36 19.20 -19.51 -0.71
C ALA A 36 18.55 -18.55 0.31
N VAL A 37 18.64 -18.86 1.61
CA VAL A 37 18.17 -17.98 2.70
C VAL A 37 18.97 -16.68 2.72
N ALA A 38 20.29 -16.72 2.55
CA ALA A 38 21.13 -15.53 2.53
C ALA A 38 20.84 -14.64 1.31
N THR A 39 20.73 -15.21 0.10
CA THR A 39 20.40 -14.49 -1.12
C THR A 39 19.00 -13.88 -1.03
N SER A 40 17.99 -14.65 -0.61
CA SER A 40 16.63 -14.11 -0.43
C SER A 40 16.58 -13.02 0.64
N ARG A 41 17.39 -13.13 1.71
CA ARG A 41 17.51 -12.05 2.71
C ARG A 41 18.11 -10.78 2.09
N LEU A 42 19.16 -10.91 1.27
CA LEU A 42 19.81 -9.78 0.61
C LEU A 42 18.91 -9.13 -0.44
N ASP A 43 18.21 -9.90 -1.27
CA ASP A 43 17.28 -9.37 -2.28
C ASP A 43 16.11 -8.62 -1.64
N VAL A 44 15.58 -9.18 -0.54
CA VAL A 44 14.51 -8.53 0.21
C VAL A 44 15.03 -7.30 0.95
N GLN A 45 16.23 -7.35 1.54
CA GLN A 45 16.86 -6.18 2.13
C GLN A 45 17.07 -5.09 1.09
N GLY A 46 17.59 -5.41 -0.11
CA GLY A 46 17.76 -4.47 -1.21
C GLY A 46 16.42 -3.87 -1.66
N THR A 47 15.39 -4.70 -1.85
CA THR A 47 14.05 -4.21 -2.20
C THR A 47 13.48 -3.30 -1.11
N VAL A 48 13.63 -3.66 0.17
CA VAL A 48 13.18 -2.81 1.27
C VAL A 48 13.98 -1.52 1.32
N GLU A 49 15.30 -1.56 1.13
CA GLU A 49 16.22 -0.43 1.24
C GLU A 49 16.04 0.59 0.11
N GLU A 50 15.86 0.12 -1.13
CA GLU A 50 15.47 0.95 -2.28
C GLU A 50 14.12 1.67 -2.06
N ASN A 51 13.23 1.04 -1.28
CA ASN A 51 11.88 1.51 -1.02
C ASN A 51 11.71 1.97 0.44
N TYR A 52 12.80 2.20 1.18
CA TYR A 52 12.70 2.44 2.62
C TYR A 52 12.33 3.88 2.93
N ARG A 53 12.98 4.80 2.20
CA ARG A 53 12.87 6.24 2.44
C ARG A 53 11.73 6.83 1.63
N THR A 54 10.84 7.49 2.34
CA THR A 54 9.67 8.18 1.81
C THR A 54 10.01 9.64 1.50
N ALA A 55 9.08 10.42 0.93
CA ALA A 55 9.33 11.85 0.62
C ALA A 55 9.82 12.66 1.84
N TYR A 56 9.39 12.29 3.04
CA TYR A 56 9.86 12.81 4.32
C TYR A 56 9.84 11.69 5.37
N ASP A 57 10.70 11.80 6.40
CA ASP A 57 10.91 10.75 7.40
C ASP A 57 9.87 10.86 8.55
N ILE A 58 9.47 12.09 8.87
CA ILE A 58 8.53 12.43 9.96
C ILE A 58 7.47 13.42 9.45
N LEU A 59 6.22 13.20 9.84
CA LEU A 59 5.10 14.14 9.69
C LEU A 59 4.68 14.67 11.06
N VAL A 60 4.63 15.99 11.21
CA VAL A 60 4.13 16.65 12.41
C VAL A 60 2.77 17.27 12.12
N ARG A 61 1.79 16.98 12.98
CA ARG A 61 0.40 17.44 12.91
C ARG A 61 -0.05 18.06 14.23
N PRO A 62 -1.09 18.93 14.22
CA PRO A 62 -1.70 19.45 15.43
C PRO A 62 -2.23 18.32 16.33
N ALA A 63 -2.23 18.56 17.64
CA ALA A 63 -2.79 17.63 18.61
C ALA A 63 -4.29 17.37 18.35
N GLY A 64 -4.72 16.12 18.47
CA GLY A 64 -6.13 15.74 18.32
C GLY A 64 -6.61 15.52 16.88
N THR A 65 -5.73 15.63 15.88
CA THR A 65 -6.06 15.41 14.46
C THR A 65 -6.04 13.94 14.04
N ALA A 66 -5.70 12.99 14.92
CA ALA A 66 -5.74 11.56 14.59
C ALA A 66 -7.19 11.05 14.52
N SER A 67 -7.56 10.40 13.42
CA SER A 67 -8.90 9.80 13.24
C SER A 67 -9.12 8.58 14.13
N ASP A 68 -10.37 8.15 14.33
CA ASP A 68 -10.67 6.97 15.13
C ASP A 68 -10.18 5.66 14.47
N LEU A 69 -10.24 5.59 13.14
CA LEU A 69 -9.65 4.49 12.37
C LEU A 69 -8.13 4.47 12.49
N GLU A 70 -7.49 5.64 12.51
CA GLU A 70 -6.05 5.74 12.73
C GLU A 70 -5.64 5.25 14.13
N LYS A 71 -6.40 5.62 15.17
CA LYS A 71 -6.13 5.17 16.55
C LYS A 71 -6.36 3.68 16.76
N SER A 72 -7.34 3.10 16.08
CA SER A 72 -7.73 1.69 16.26
C SER A 72 -6.97 0.72 15.37
N GLU A 73 -6.66 1.10 14.12
CA GLU A 73 -6.08 0.19 13.11
C GLU A 73 -4.72 0.66 12.59
N GLY A 74 -4.24 1.85 13.00
CA GLY A 74 -2.96 2.40 12.53
C GLY A 74 -2.97 2.81 11.05
N LEU A 75 -4.16 2.93 10.46
CA LEU A 75 -4.37 3.29 9.06
C LEU A 75 -4.56 4.81 8.90
N VAL A 76 -3.86 5.39 7.92
CA VAL A 76 -4.00 6.81 7.57
C VAL A 76 -4.58 6.95 6.16
N GLN A 77 -5.64 7.72 6.03
CA GLN A 77 -6.29 8.00 4.74
C GLN A 77 -5.38 8.81 3.81
N GLN A 78 -5.44 8.51 2.50
CA GLN A 78 -4.83 9.32 1.45
C GLN A 78 -5.40 10.75 1.41
N ASN A 79 -4.54 11.75 1.15
CA ASN A 79 -4.89 13.18 1.11
C ASN A 79 -5.56 13.76 2.37
N TYR A 80 -5.42 13.09 3.52
CA TYR A 80 -5.91 13.61 4.80
C TYR A 80 -5.34 14.99 5.14
N LEU A 81 -4.13 15.31 4.66
CA LEU A 81 -3.45 16.59 4.91
C LEU A 81 -4.23 17.81 4.38
N SER A 82 -4.99 17.64 3.30
CA SER A 82 -5.83 18.68 2.69
C SER A 82 -7.06 19.07 3.54
N GLY A 83 -7.33 18.31 4.60
CA GLY A 83 -8.40 18.58 5.57
C GLY A 83 -7.95 19.23 6.89
N ILE A 84 -6.65 19.49 7.07
CA ILE A 84 -6.12 20.12 8.29
C ILE A 84 -5.90 21.61 8.02
N TYR A 85 -6.49 22.48 8.84
CA TYR A 85 -6.39 23.94 8.70
C TYR A 85 -5.83 24.53 10.00
N GLY A 86 -4.55 24.91 9.98
CA GLY A 86 -3.85 25.45 11.15
C GLY A 86 -3.60 24.44 12.27
N GLY A 87 -3.24 24.94 13.46
CA GLY A 87 -2.98 24.17 14.68
C GLY A 87 -1.51 24.03 15.08
N ILE A 88 -0.56 24.55 14.30
CA ILE A 88 0.87 24.62 14.64
C ILE A 88 1.34 26.08 14.59
N THR A 89 2.02 26.56 15.64
CA THR A 89 2.53 27.93 15.74
C THR A 89 3.84 28.11 14.96
N MET A 90 4.11 29.35 14.57
CA MET A 90 5.41 29.70 13.97
C MET A 90 6.58 29.49 14.95
N ASP A 91 6.32 29.54 16.25
CA ASP A 91 7.31 29.28 17.30
C ASP A 91 7.66 27.81 17.39
N GLN A 92 6.65 26.92 17.36
CA GLN A 92 6.86 25.48 17.28
C GLN A 92 7.63 25.11 16.00
N LEU A 93 7.31 25.71 14.86
CA LEU A 93 8.07 25.52 13.61
C LEU A 93 9.53 25.96 13.76
N ARG A 94 9.79 27.13 14.37
CA ARG A 94 11.15 27.62 14.62
C ARG A 94 11.92 26.70 15.57
N GLN A 95 11.26 26.19 16.61
CA GLN A 95 11.85 25.25 17.55
C GLN A 95 12.25 23.94 16.85
N ILE A 96 11.37 23.36 16.03
CA ILE A 96 11.65 22.16 15.24
C ILE A 96 12.82 22.40 14.28
N ARG A 97 12.85 23.54 13.59
CA ARG A 97 13.94 23.91 12.67
C ARG A 97 15.29 24.11 13.36
N ALA A 98 15.30 24.46 14.64
CA ALA A 98 16.52 24.67 15.39
C ALA A 98 17.16 23.36 15.87
N LEU A 99 16.47 22.22 15.73
CA LEU A 99 17.02 20.92 16.09
C LEU A 99 18.15 20.53 15.12
N PRO A 100 19.36 20.22 15.59
CA PRO A 100 20.49 19.86 14.72
C PRO A 100 20.26 18.56 13.96
N GLU A 101 19.38 17.70 14.45
CA GLU A 101 19.00 16.44 13.80
C GLU A 101 18.01 16.62 12.64
N VAL A 102 17.42 17.81 12.48
CA VAL A 102 16.46 18.14 11.42
C VAL A 102 17.19 18.76 10.24
N GLU A 103 17.24 18.06 9.11
CA GLU A 103 17.87 18.52 7.88
C GLU A 103 16.96 19.48 7.11
N VAL A 104 15.69 19.09 6.96
CA VAL A 104 14.66 19.86 6.25
C VAL A 104 13.39 19.83 7.08
N ALA A 105 12.79 20.99 7.33
CA ALA A 105 11.44 21.11 7.88
C ALA A 105 10.59 21.99 6.95
N ALA A 106 9.77 21.34 6.13
CA ALA A 106 8.91 21.96 5.13
C ALA A 106 7.47 22.11 5.67
N PRO A 107 7.08 23.31 6.15
CA PRO A 107 5.73 23.57 6.61
C PRO A 107 4.76 23.73 5.44
N VAL A 108 3.53 23.26 5.64
CA VAL A 108 2.39 23.57 4.78
C VAL A 108 1.29 24.17 5.65
N ALA A 109 0.78 25.31 5.23
CA ALA A 109 -0.40 25.93 5.81
C ALA A 109 -1.54 25.91 4.79
N MET A 110 -2.54 25.04 5.00
CA MET A 110 -3.75 25.07 4.19
C MET A 110 -4.53 26.34 4.49
N ILE A 111 -4.83 27.12 3.45
CA ILE A 111 -5.64 28.33 3.56
C ILE A 111 -7.10 27.93 3.43
N GLY A 112 -7.45 27.32 2.28
CA GLY A 112 -8.80 26.90 1.97
C GLY A 112 -9.05 26.85 0.47
N TYR A 113 -10.25 26.43 0.10
CA TYR A 113 -10.69 26.43 -1.29
C TYR A 113 -11.11 27.82 -1.70
N ILE A 114 -10.67 28.28 -2.85
CA ILE A 114 -11.18 29.48 -3.52
C ILE A 114 -11.87 29.10 -4.82
N PHE A 115 -12.74 29.96 -5.34
CA PHE A 115 -13.39 29.74 -6.63
C PHE A 115 -12.71 30.56 -7.72
N ALA A 116 -11.82 29.89 -8.46
CA ALA A 116 -11.27 30.46 -9.67
C ALA A 116 -12.29 30.33 -10.81
N THR A 117 -12.77 31.45 -11.33
CA THR A 117 -13.81 31.51 -12.37
C THR A 117 -13.22 31.97 -13.70
N VAL A 118 -13.53 31.27 -14.78
CA VAL A 118 -13.19 31.74 -16.13
C VAL A 118 -14.45 31.86 -16.94
N ASP A 119 -14.62 32.99 -17.61
CA ASP A 119 -15.76 33.20 -18.48
C ASP A 119 -15.52 32.54 -19.83
N VAL A 120 -16.42 31.65 -20.21
CA VAL A 120 -16.37 30.95 -21.48
C VAL A 120 -17.38 31.59 -22.43
N PRO A 121 -16.94 32.35 -23.45
CA PRO A 121 -17.81 33.05 -24.36
C PRO A 121 -18.57 32.07 -25.25
N VAL A 122 -19.90 32.23 -25.29
CA VAL A 122 -20.81 31.45 -26.12
C VAL A 122 -21.51 32.39 -27.10
N GLY A 123 -20.90 32.60 -28.25
CA GLY A 123 -21.48 33.43 -29.32
C GLY A 123 -22.65 32.76 -30.02
N ILE A 124 -23.65 33.56 -30.40
CA ILE A 124 -24.87 33.12 -31.11
C ILE A 124 -25.08 33.81 -32.46
N ASN A 125 -24.13 34.61 -32.95
CA ASN A 125 -24.25 35.34 -34.22
C ASN A 125 -24.72 34.48 -35.41
N GLU A 126 -24.24 33.25 -35.50
CA GLU A 126 -24.54 32.32 -36.60
C GLU A 126 -25.99 31.78 -36.58
N VAL A 127 -26.70 31.92 -35.47
CA VAL A 127 -28.07 31.44 -35.29
C VAL A 127 -29.11 32.56 -35.22
N LEU A 128 -28.68 33.83 -35.32
CA LEU A 128 -29.57 35.00 -35.32
C LEU A 128 -30.45 35.03 -36.58
N THR A 129 -31.72 35.42 -36.41
CA THR A 129 -32.65 35.64 -37.53
C THR A 129 -32.73 37.11 -37.92
N ASP A 130 -33.53 37.41 -38.96
CA ASP A 130 -33.87 38.77 -39.36
C ASP A 130 -34.96 39.45 -38.52
N ASP A 131 -35.50 38.73 -37.53
CA ASP A 131 -36.50 39.28 -36.62
C ASP A 131 -35.89 40.40 -35.77
N LEU A 132 -36.71 41.43 -35.51
CA LEU A 132 -36.28 42.62 -34.76
C LEU A 132 -35.95 42.31 -33.31
N ASP A 133 -36.65 41.37 -32.68
CA ASP A 133 -36.51 41.02 -31.28
C ASP A 133 -36.51 39.50 -31.14
N GLN A 134 -35.50 38.97 -30.46
CA GLN A 134 -35.25 37.54 -30.34
C GLN A 134 -34.86 37.22 -28.90
N LEU A 135 -35.25 36.03 -28.42
CA LEU A 135 -34.91 35.56 -27.08
C LEU A 135 -34.33 34.15 -27.17
N TYR A 136 -33.17 33.95 -26.57
CA TYR A 136 -32.46 32.68 -26.52
C TYR A 136 -32.38 32.18 -25.09
N ARG A 137 -32.40 30.86 -24.91
CA ARG A 137 -32.23 30.16 -23.64
C ARG A 137 -30.95 29.32 -23.69
N PHE A 138 -30.13 29.45 -22.65
CA PHE A 138 -28.90 28.70 -22.45
C PHE A 138 -29.09 27.78 -21.26
N THR A 139 -29.14 26.47 -21.52
CA THR A 139 -29.31 25.44 -20.49
C THR A 139 -28.01 24.65 -20.35
N PRO A 140 -27.20 24.92 -19.30
CA PRO A 140 -26.01 24.14 -18.98
C PRO A 140 -26.37 22.81 -18.32
N ILE A 141 -25.74 21.73 -18.79
CA ILE A 141 -25.79 20.40 -18.20
C ILE A 141 -24.36 19.94 -17.93
N TRP A 142 -24.02 19.77 -16.65
CA TRP A 142 -22.75 19.21 -16.22
C TRP A 142 -22.76 17.70 -16.32
N THR A 143 -21.64 17.15 -16.76
CA THR A 143 -21.34 15.72 -16.77
C THR A 143 -20.07 15.52 -15.94
N THR A 144 -20.19 14.79 -14.83
CA THR A 144 -19.09 14.54 -13.87
C THR A 144 -18.98 13.05 -13.57
N ASP A 145 -18.08 12.66 -12.66
CA ASP A 145 -17.89 11.27 -12.21
C ASP A 145 -17.66 10.32 -13.39
N ARG A 146 -16.76 10.69 -14.31
CA ARG A 146 -16.47 9.92 -15.53
C ARG A 146 -17.68 9.71 -16.46
N GLY A 147 -18.69 10.55 -16.35
CA GLY A 147 -19.93 10.48 -17.13
C GLY A 147 -21.09 9.77 -16.44
N LEU A 148 -20.94 9.41 -15.17
CA LEU A 148 -21.98 8.73 -14.39
C LEU A 148 -23.01 9.71 -13.80
N SER A 149 -22.63 10.98 -13.61
CA SER A 149 -23.51 12.02 -13.07
C SER A 149 -23.87 13.05 -14.14
N GLN A 150 -25.15 13.45 -14.20
CA GLN A 150 -25.62 14.55 -15.05
C GLN A 150 -26.44 15.55 -14.23
N LEU A 151 -25.92 16.77 -14.10
CA LEU A 151 -26.51 17.79 -13.22
C LEU A 151 -26.91 19.03 -14.03
N PRO A 152 -28.16 19.49 -13.94
CA PRO A 152 -28.53 20.79 -14.49
C PRO A 152 -27.92 21.91 -13.65
N ASP A 153 -27.67 23.04 -14.30
CA ASP A 153 -27.18 24.27 -13.68
C ASP A 153 -28.08 25.46 -14.09
N GLN A 154 -27.81 26.64 -13.53
CA GLN A 154 -28.59 27.86 -13.75
C GLN A 154 -28.83 28.13 -15.24
N THR A 155 -30.11 28.25 -15.61
CA THR A 155 -30.49 28.62 -16.99
C THR A 155 -30.36 30.12 -17.18
N SER A 156 -29.68 30.52 -18.25
CA SER A 156 -29.54 31.92 -18.64
C SER A 156 -30.33 32.21 -19.90
N TYR A 157 -30.71 33.47 -20.09
CA TYR A 157 -31.43 33.95 -21.26
C TYR A 157 -30.65 35.10 -21.89
N GLU A 158 -30.69 35.20 -23.22
CA GLU A 158 -30.10 36.31 -23.97
C GLU A 158 -31.18 36.95 -24.84
N TYR A 159 -31.44 38.23 -24.60
CA TYR A 159 -32.37 39.01 -25.42
C TYR A 159 -31.60 39.85 -26.43
N PHE A 160 -31.85 39.61 -27.71
CA PHE A 160 -31.23 40.35 -28.79
C PHE A 160 -32.26 41.24 -29.49
N THR A 161 -31.92 42.51 -29.71
CA THR A 161 -32.76 43.43 -30.49
C THR A 161 -31.99 44.20 -31.55
N ARG A 162 -32.59 44.34 -32.74
CA ARG A 162 -32.11 45.23 -33.82
C ARG A 162 -32.59 46.68 -33.64
N ARG A 163 -33.39 46.96 -32.60
CA ARG A 163 -33.84 48.32 -32.27
C ARG A 163 -32.74 49.09 -31.54
N PRO A 164 -32.67 50.42 -31.68
CA PRO A 164 -31.70 51.23 -30.95
C PRO A 164 -31.99 51.15 -29.44
N LEU A 165 -30.99 50.66 -28.69
CA LEU A 165 -30.99 50.69 -27.22
C LEU A 165 -30.44 52.04 -26.76
N ASN A 166 -31.15 52.72 -25.86
CA ASN A 166 -30.61 53.94 -25.25
C ASN A 166 -29.79 53.58 -23.99
N TRP A 167 -28.53 54.00 -24.01
CA TRP A 167 -27.54 53.80 -22.95
C TRP A 167 -27.23 55.08 -22.14
N ASP A 168 -28.04 56.14 -22.27
CA ASP A 168 -27.86 57.48 -21.65
C ASP A 168 -27.73 57.45 -20.10
N THR A 169 -26.60 56.99 -19.56
CA THR A 169 -26.07 57.41 -18.26
C THR A 169 -24.53 57.43 -18.30
N PRO A 170 -23.86 58.40 -17.66
CA PRO A 170 -22.40 58.56 -17.74
C PRO A 170 -21.54 57.40 -17.20
N ASN A 171 -22.14 56.43 -16.51
CA ASN A 171 -21.42 55.39 -15.74
C ASN A 171 -21.89 53.94 -16.03
N ASP A 172 -22.68 53.70 -17.09
CA ASP A 172 -23.24 52.37 -17.41
C ASP A 172 -23.99 51.72 -16.22
N THR A 173 -24.51 52.51 -15.27
CA THR A 173 -25.09 51.99 -14.01
C THR A 173 -26.53 51.51 -14.13
N VAL A 174 -27.26 51.99 -15.14
CA VAL A 174 -28.68 51.68 -15.38
C VAL A 174 -28.80 50.77 -16.62
N PRO A 175 -29.57 49.67 -16.56
CA PRO A 175 -29.76 48.80 -17.71
C PRO A 175 -30.35 49.53 -18.93
N PRO A 176 -30.04 49.11 -20.16
CA PRO A 176 -30.49 49.80 -21.37
C PRO A 176 -32.02 49.85 -21.45
N GLN A 177 -32.53 50.99 -21.90
CA GLN A 177 -33.97 51.24 -22.02
C GLN A 177 -34.43 51.12 -23.47
N LEU A 178 -35.58 50.46 -23.65
CA LEU A 178 -36.31 50.41 -24.92
C LEU A 178 -37.52 51.33 -24.87
N ARG A 179 -37.88 51.89 -26.01
CA ARG A 179 -39.14 52.63 -26.16
C ARG A 179 -40.28 51.62 -26.32
N ARG A 180 -41.29 51.67 -25.45
CA ARG A 180 -42.50 50.84 -25.56
C ARG A 180 -43.17 51.12 -26.92
N PRO A 181 -43.40 50.08 -27.74
CA PRO A 181 -44.17 50.24 -28.97
C PRO A 181 -45.63 50.63 -28.70
N SER A 182 -46.18 50.20 -27.56
CA SER A 182 -47.59 50.37 -27.16
C SER A 182 -47.91 51.79 -26.66
N THR A 183 -47.01 52.44 -25.92
CA THR A 183 -47.28 53.74 -25.26
C THR A 183 -46.27 54.84 -25.57
N GLY A 184 -45.18 54.53 -26.28
CA GLY A 184 -44.12 55.48 -26.61
C GLY A 184 -43.21 55.90 -25.45
N GLY A 185 -43.49 55.49 -24.21
CA GLY A 185 -42.64 55.71 -23.02
C GLY A 185 -41.41 54.81 -22.99
N ARG A 186 -40.39 55.14 -22.21
CA ARG A 186 -39.19 54.30 -22.03
C ARG A 186 -39.43 53.24 -20.95
N VAL A 187 -38.95 52.01 -21.17
CA VAL A 187 -39.04 50.89 -20.23
C VAL A 187 -37.71 50.15 -20.13
N GLN A 188 -37.40 49.67 -18.94
CA GLN A 188 -36.22 48.87 -18.65
C GLN A 188 -36.52 47.41 -19.00
N VAL A 189 -35.82 46.86 -19.99
CA VAL A 189 -36.05 45.49 -20.52
C VAL A 189 -34.95 44.52 -20.07
N CYS A 190 -33.82 45.07 -19.64
CA CYS A 190 -32.59 44.33 -19.38
C CYS A 190 -32.19 44.37 -17.90
N GLU A 191 -33.19 44.47 -17.02
CA GLU A 191 -32.94 44.28 -15.60
C GLU A 191 -32.58 42.82 -15.33
N GLU A 192 -31.56 42.58 -14.53
CA GLU A 192 -31.23 41.21 -14.11
C GLU A 192 -32.49 40.56 -13.53
N TRP A 193 -32.86 39.39 -14.04
CA TRP A 193 -33.94 38.57 -13.50
C TRP A 193 -33.57 37.95 -12.15
N ARG A 194 -33.01 38.76 -11.23
CA ARG A 194 -32.86 38.38 -9.82
C ARG A 194 -34.26 38.32 -9.21
N GLN A 195 -34.78 37.13 -8.99
CA GLN A 195 -35.84 36.96 -7.98
C GLN A 195 -35.23 37.26 -6.60
N GLN A 196 -35.21 38.54 -6.22
CA GLN A 196 -34.99 39.03 -4.85
C GLN A 196 -36.26 38.83 -4.02
N ASP A 197 -36.81 37.61 -3.99
CA ASP A 197 -37.79 37.31 -2.93
C ASP A 197 -37.03 36.87 -1.67
N GLU A 198 -36.40 37.85 -1.00
CA GLU A 198 -35.71 37.66 0.29
C GLU A 198 -36.66 37.14 1.38
N ARG A 199 -37.99 37.17 1.15
CA ARG A 199 -39.01 36.66 2.07
C ARG A 199 -39.26 35.16 1.93
N LEU A 200 -38.82 34.54 0.84
CA LEU A 200 -38.87 33.08 0.71
C LEU A 200 -37.59 32.49 1.34
N PRO A 201 -37.69 31.66 2.39
CA PRO A 201 -36.55 30.92 2.92
C PRO A 201 -36.13 29.88 1.87
N GLN A 202 -35.32 30.30 0.92
CA GLN A 202 -34.62 29.42 -0.02
C GLN A 202 -33.63 28.57 0.80
N ARG A 203 -34.09 27.40 1.24
CA ARG A 203 -33.31 26.49 2.10
C ARG A 203 -32.14 25.84 1.35
N ASN A 204 -32.23 25.69 0.02
CA ASN A 204 -31.24 25.03 -0.83
C ASN A 204 -30.44 26.05 -1.67
N ALA A 205 -29.11 25.95 -1.67
CA ALA A 205 -28.21 26.80 -2.48
C ALA A 205 -28.21 26.44 -3.98
N PHE A 206 -28.74 25.27 -4.31
CA PHE A 206 -28.61 24.59 -5.60
C PHE A 206 -29.95 24.43 -6.32
N ASP A 207 -31.01 25.13 -5.87
CA ASP A 207 -32.28 25.20 -6.61
C ASP A 207 -32.16 26.21 -7.76
N TYR A 208 -31.49 25.78 -8.82
CA TYR A 208 -31.24 26.58 -10.02
C TYR A 208 -32.50 26.82 -10.87
N SER A 209 -33.59 26.09 -10.62
CA SER A 209 -34.84 26.19 -11.40
C SER A 209 -35.51 27.56 -11.29
N ARG A 210 -35.22 28.31 -10.22
CA ARG A 210 -35.74 29.65 -9.94
C ARG A 210 -34.71 30.75 -10.13
N MET A 211 -33.48 30.39 -10.48
CA MET A 211 -32.40 31.34 -10.73
C MET A 211 -32.23 31.48 -12.24
N SER A 212 -32.46 32.69 -12.75
CA SER A 212 -32.23 32.99 -14.17
C SER A 212 -31.61 34.36 -14.31
N GLN A 213 -30.85 34.53 -15.38
CA GLN A 213 -30.26 35.81 -15.74
C GLN A 213 -30.67 36.15 -17.16
N LEU A 214 -30.81 37.43 -17.45
CA LEU A 214 -31.08 37.94 -18.78
C LEU A 214 -29.90 38.82 -19.19
N GLY A 215 -29.14 38.39 -20.19
CA GLY A 215 -28.25 39.24 -20.96
C GLY A 215 -29.04 39.99 -22.04
N CYS A 216 -28.50 41.12 -22.48
CA CYS A 216 -29.11 41.93 -23.52
C CYS A 216 -28.08 42.53 -24.49
N ASP A 217 -28.28 42.27 -25.78
CA ASP A 217 -27.44 42.75 -26.87
C ASP A 217 -28.24 43.57 -27.90
N GLY A 218 -27.62 44.61 -28.46
CA GLY A 218 -28.22 45.49 -29.48
C GLY A 218 -27.36 45.63 -30.74
N SER A 219 -27.99 45.87 -31.90
CA SER A 219 -27.27 45.97 -33.18
C SER A 219 -26.58 47.32 -33.45
N ASN A 220 -26.84 48.38 -32.66
CA ASN A 220 -26.25 49.70 -32.91
C ASN A 220 -26.12 50.59 -31.64
N PRO A 221 -24.89 50.87 -31.15
CA PRO A 221 -23.65 50.19 -31.53
C PRO A 221 -23.68 48.71 -31.10
N PRO A 222 -23.02 47.78 -31.82
CA PRO A 222 -22.80 46.42 -31.35
C PRO A 222 -21.87 46.47 -30.15
N ARG A 223 -22.46 46.68 -28.97
CA ARG A 223 -21.77 46.57 -27.70
C ARG A 223 -22.24 45.26 -27.07
N PRO A 224 -21.32 44.37 -26.66
CA PRO A 224 -21.71 43.26 -25.82
C PRO A 224 -22.46 43.80 -24.61
N GLY A 225 -23.56 43.16 -24.26
CA GLY A 225 -24.35 43.43 -23.09
C GLY A 225 -23.50 43.41 -21.83
N ARG A 226 -24.03 43.97 -20.75
CA ARG A 226 -23.39 43.91 -19.44
C ARG A 226 -23.16 42.44 -19.06
N GLY A 227 -21.90 42.00 -18.92
CA GLY A 227 -21.53 40.60 -18.67
C GLY A 227 -21.02 39.82 -19.89
N ALA A 228 -20.96 40.43 -21.08
CA ALA A 228 -20.40 39.88 -22.31
C ALA A 228 -19.04 40.53 -22.70
N ASP A 229 -18.35 41.15 -21.75
CA ASP A 229 -17.11 41.92 -21.92
C ASP A 229 -15.92 41.15 -22.55
N GLN A 230 -15.93 39.82 -22.46
CA GLN A 230 -14.94 38.95 -23.11
C GLN A 230 -15.28 38.49 -24.54
N LEU A 231 -16.45 38.87 -25.07
CA LEU A 231 -16.80 38.67 -26.48
C LEU A 231 -16.16 39.77 -27.34
N GLU A 232 -15.67 39.40 -28.53
CA GLU A 232 -15.09 40.39 -29.45
C GLU A 232 -16.14 41.41 -29.90
N LEU A 233 -15.72 42.65 -30.21
CA LEU A 233 -16.62 43.68 -30.73
C LEU A 233 -17.42 43.14 -31.94
N GLY A 234 -18.75 43.12 -31.84
CA GLY A 234 -19.64 42.55 -32.86
C GLY A 234 -20.14 41.13 -32.60
N GLN A 235 -19.65 40.44 -31.57
CA GLN A 235 -20.19 39.16 -31.12
C GLN A 235 -21.33 39.36 -30.12
N ILE A 236 -22.38 38.55 -30.28
CA ILE A 236 -23.61 38.54 -29.46
C ILE A 236 -23.67 37.19 -28.77
N GLY A 237 -23.99 37.15 -27.49
CA GLY A 237 -24.07 35.89 -26.76
C GLY A 237 -23.82 35.99 -25.27
N PHE A 238 -23.56 34.84 -24.66
CA PHE A 238 -23.50 34.70 -23.21
C PHE A 238 -22.11 34.24 -22.75
N ASN A 239 -21.56 34.89 -21.72
CA ASN A 239 -20.35 34.40 -21.04
C ASN A 239 -20.77 33.40 -19.96
N PHE A 240 -20.42 32.13 -20.16
CA PHE A 240 -20.68 31.10 -19.17
C PHE A 240 -19.56 31.08 -18.12
N PRO A 241 -19.85 31.40 -16.84
CA PRO A 241 -18.83 31.39 -15.80
C PRO A 241 -18.53 29.96 -15.39
N TYR A 242 -17.37 29.44 -15.81
CA TYR A 242 -16.87 28.12 -15.44
C TYR A 242 -16.03 28.24 -14.17
N GLN A 243 -16.46 27.57 -13.09
CA GLN A 243 -15.82 27.68 -11.78
C GLN A 243 -14.97 26.45 -11.44
N PHE A 244 -13.75 26.70 -10.96
CA PHE A 244 -12.82 25.72 -10.42
C PHE A 244 -12.64 25.96 -8.92
N PRO A 245 -13.14 25.07 -8.06
CA PRO A 245 -12.78 25.04 -6.66
C PRO A 245 -11.32 24.60 -6.52
N MET A 246 -10.43 25.53 -6.18
CA MET A 246 -9.00 25.27 -6.06
C MET A 246 -8.55 25.41 -4.62
N LEU A 247 -7.99 24.35 -4.04
CA LEU A 247 -7.37 24.42 -2.72
C LEU A 247 -6.10 25.26 -2.80
N MET A 248 -5.99 26.24 -1.91
CA MET A 248 -4.82 27.09 -1.75
C MET A 248 -4.03 26.71 -0.49
N ALA A 249 -2.72 26.61 -0.63
CA ALA A 249 -1.80 26.36 0.48
C ALA A 249 -0.61 27.34 0.46
N ALA A 250 -0.11 27.70 1.64
CA ALA A 250 1.12 28.45 1.80
C ALA A 250 2.27 27.51 2.20
N ILE A 251 3.41 27.66 1.53
CA ILE A 251 4.61 26.84 1.73
C ILE A 251 5.82 27.70 2.09
N ASP A 252 6.85 27.08 2.66
CA ASP A 252 8.19 27.66 2.65
C ASP A 252 8.92 27.22 1.37
N PRO A 253 9.11 28.09 0.37
CA PRO A 253 9.58 27.66 -0.94
C PRO A 253 10.99 27.06 -0.91
N VAL A 254 11.87 27.51 -0.01
CA VAL A 254 13.25 27.00 0.10
C VAL A 254 13.25 25.61 0.70
N GLN A 255 12.43 25.39 1.72
CA GLN A 255 12.32 24.07 2.35
C GLN A 255 11.58 23.07 1.46
N GLU A 256 10.59 23.53 0.68
CA GLU A 256 9.84 22.69 -0.25
C GLU A 256 10.72 22.22 -1.41
N ALA A 257 11.50 23.13 -2.01
CA ALA A 257 12.50 22.82 -3.03
C ALA A 257 13.48 21.74 -2.52
N ARG A 258 14.03 21.91 -1.31
CA ARG A 258 14.93 20.92 -0.70
C ARG A 258 14.29 19.57 -0.38
N LEU A 259 12.98 19.54 -0.15
CA LEU A 259 12.30 18.30 0.24
C LEU A 259 11.92 17.45 -0.98
N VAL A 260 11.31 18.08 -1.98
CA VAL A 260 10.65 17.39 -3.11
C VAL A 260 11.05 17.93 -4.49
N GLY A 261 12.00 18.88 -4.58
CA GLY A 261 12.41 19.45 -5.86
C GLY A 261 11.30 20.24 -6.56
N LEU A 262 10.42 20.91 -5.81
CA LEU A 262 9.27 21.63 -6.39
C LEU A 262 9.69 22.74 -7.37
N ASP A 263 10.90 23.30 -7.22
CA ASP A 263 11.50 24.27 -8.13
C ASP A 263 11.83 23.68 -9.51
N ASP A 264 12.26 22.43 -9.57
CA ASP A 264 12.54 21.71 -10.82
C ASP A 264 11.24 21.33 -11.58
N ALA A 265 10.11 21.29 -10.87
CA ALA A 265 8.79 20.99 -11.44
C ALA A 265 8.11 22.21 -12.12
N VAL A 266 8.71 23.40 -12.06
CA VAL A 266 8.14 24.62 -12.66
C VAL A 266 8.32 24.62 -14.18
N VAL A 267 7.22 24.59 -14.92
CA VAL A 267 7.19 24.50 -16.39
C VAL A 267 7.04 25.85 -17.10
N SER A 268 6.59 26.89 -16.40
CA SER A 268 6.45 28.25 -16.95
C SER A 268 6.56 29.31 -15.87
N GLY A 269 7.06 30.50 -16.24
CA GLY A 269 7.31 31.60 -15.30
C GLY A 269 8.53 31.33 -14.42
N ARG A 270 8.43 31.63 -13.11
CA ARG A 270 9.49 31.37 -12.13
C ARG A 270 8.94 30.72 -10.87
N TYR A 271 9.81 30.00 -10.16
CA TYR A 271 9.50 29.48 -8.83
C TYR A 271 9.38 30.61 -7.77
N LEU A 272 8.71 30.30 -6.66
CA LEU A 272 8.61 31.17 -5.49
C LEU A 272 9.95 31.20 -4.74
N THR A 273 10.30 32.36 -4.19
CA THR A 273 11.54 32.57 -3.44
C THR A 273 11.23 32.96 -2.00
N ALA A 274 12.21 32.84 -1.11
CA ALA A 274 12.07 33.29 0.28
C ALA A 274 11.78 34.81 0.42
N ARG A 275 11.98 35.60 -0.64
CA ARG A 275 11.69 37.04 -0.67
C ARG A 275 10.27 37.36 -1.12
N ASP A 276 9.58 36.40 -1.76
CA ASP A 276 8.22 36.59 -2.22
C ASP A 276 7.27 36.67 -1.02
N GLN A 277 6.53 37.78 -0.97
CA GLN A 277 5.55 38.10 0.06
C GLN A 277 4.47 38.99 -0.57
N THR A 278 3.36 39.18 0.12
CA THR A 278 2.33 40.13 -0.28
C THR A 278 2.93 41.52 -0.44
N VAL A 279 2.65 42.17 -1.58
CA VAL A 279 3.06 43.54 -1.86
C VAL A 279 1.85 44.42 -2.09
N THR A 280 1.89 45.66 -1.63
CA THR A 280 0.81 46.63 -1.83
C THR A 280 1.33 47.77 -2.70
N PRO A 281 1.36 47.60 -4.05
CA PRO A 281 1.88 48.62 -4.94
C PRO A 281 1.11 49.93 -4.79
N GLU A 282 1.85 51.03 -4.71
CA GLU A 282 1.29 52.38 -4.69
C GLU A 282 0.72 52.71 -6.08
N LEU A 283 -0.59 52.90 -6.17
CA LEU A 283 -1.27 53.17 -7.44
C LEU A 283 -1.48 54.68 -7.58
N ILE A 284 -0.63 55.33 -8.38
CA ILE A 284 -0.74 56.77 -8.70
C ILE A 284 -2.09 57.04 -9.37
N GLY A 285 -2.91 57.91 -8.77
CA GLY A 285 -4.20 58.35 -9.32
C GLY A 285 -5.41 57.45 -9.05
N LYS A 286 -5.28 56.36 -8.27
CA LYS A 286 -6.41 55.52 -7.83
C LYS A 286 -6.82 55.82 -6.39
N ARG A 287 -8.11 55.63 -6.07
CA ARG A 287 -8.68 55.88 -4.72
C ARG A 287 -8.19 54.92 -3.62
N PHE A 288 -7.61 53.78 -4.00
CA PHE A 288 -7.11 52.75 -3.09
C PHE A 288 -6.03 51.89 -3.75
N THR A 289 -5.18 51.26 -2.94
CA THR A 289 -4.19 50.27 -3.36
C THR A 289 -4.73 48.85 -3.18
N LYS A 290 -4.13 47.90 -3.90
CA LYS A 290 -4.52 46.47 -3.88
C LYS A 290 -3.35 45.65 -3.37
N SER A 291 -3.61 44.72 -2.46
CA SER A 291 -2.59 43.74 -2.03
C SER A 291 -2.44 42.67 -3.10
N GLU A 292 -1.24 42.45 -3.62
CA GLU A 292 -0.90 41.41 -4.59
C GLU A 292 -0.15 40.28 -3.89
N VAL A 293 -0.69 39.07 -3.97
CA VAL A 293 -0.12 37.84 -3.41
C VAL A 293 0.52 37.03 -4.54
N PRO A 294 1.83 36.73 -4.49
CA PRO A 294 2.48 35.89 -5.49
C PRO A 294 2.02 34.44 -5.35
N ILE A 295 1.65 33.80 -6.47
CA ILE A 295 1.17 32.41 -6.50
C ILE A 295 1.81 31.55 -7.60
N LEU A 296 1.97 30.26 -7.32
CA LEU A 296 2.20 29.20 -8.31
C LEU A 296 0.90 28.44 -8.54
N MET A 297 0.64 28.07 -9.79
CA MET A 297 -0.54 27.30 -10.18
C MET A 297 -0.14 25.96 -10.80
N VAL A 298 -0.98 24.94 -10.63
CA VAL A 298 -0.82 23.67 -11.35
C VAL A 298 -1.11 23.86 -12.84
N ASN A 299 -0.38 23.16 -13.72
CA ASN A 299 -0.47 23.30 -15.17
C ASN A 299 -1.74 22.70 -15.83
N ARG A 300 -2.56 21.97 -15.09
CA ARG A 300 -3.74 21.24 -15.58
C ARG A 300 -4.84 21.15 -14.53
N PRO A 301 -6.12 21.00 -14.93
CA PRO A 301 -7.16 20.67 -13.98
C PRO A 301 -7.02 19.22 -13.51
N LEU A 302 -7.45 18.95 -12.28
CA LEU A 302 -7.47 17.60 -11.68
C LEU A 302 -8.86 16.95 -11.73
N THR A 303 -9.80 17.55 -12.47
CA THR A 303 -11.15 17.04 -12.71
C THR A 303 -11.36 16.73 -14.19
N ASP A 304 -12.34 15.87 -14.47
CA ASP A 304 -12.79 15.57 -15.84
C ASP A 304 -14.17 16.11 -16.18
N ASP A 305 -14.57 17.15 -15.43
CA ASP A 305 -15.88 17.79 -15.59
C ASP A 305 -16.05 18.33 -17.03
N ARG A 306 -17.26 18.13 -17.56
CA ARG A 306 -17.68 18.67 -18.86
C ARG A 306 -19.02 19.37 -18.71
N VAL A 307 -19.17 20.52 -19.35
CA VAL A 307 -20.47 21.18 -19.48
C VAL A 307 -20.94 21.14 -20.94
N GLU A 308 -22.20 20.77 -21.14
CA GLU A 308 -22.92 20.90 -22.40
C GLU A 308 -23.92 22.05 -22.26
N LEU A 309 -23.69 23.13 -23.00
CA LEU A 309 -24.55 24.30 -23.08
C LEU A 309 -25.48 24.15 -24.28
N ARG A 310 -26.75 23.90 -24.02
CA ARG A 310 -27.80 23.85 -25.04
C ARG A 310 -28.36 25.25 -25.25
N VAL A 311 -28.30 25.73 -26.48
CA VAL A 311 -28.85 27.03 -26.87
C VAL A 311 -30.12 26.79 -27.66
N GLU A 312 -31.22 27.32 -27.15
CA GLU A 312 -32.54 27.22 -27.75
C GLU A 312 -33.04 28.61 -28.10
N ARG A 313 -33.68 28.76 -29.27
CA ARG A 313 -34.41 29.98 -29.62
C ARG A 313 -35.84 29.84 -29.12
N LEU A 314 -36.35 30.85 -28.41
CA LEU A 314 -37.71 30.86 -27.87
C LEU A 314 -38.69 31.46 -28.86
N ASP A 315 -39.86 30.85 -28.97
CA ASP A 315 -40.96 31.37 -29.76
C ASP A 315 -41.63 32.51 -28.99
N VAL A 316 -41.25 33.75 -29.33
CA VAL A 316 -41.68 34.96 -28.64
C VAL A 316 -42.88 35.65 -29.31
N PRO A 317 -43.76 36.31 -28.54
CA PRO A 317 -44.85 37.10 -29.11
C PRO A 317 -44.31 38.35 -29.84
N PRO A 318 -45.16 39.08 -30.59
CA PRO A 318 -44.75 40.30 -31.28
C PRO A 318 -44.04 41.31 -30.36
N ALA A 319 -43.11 42.07 -30.93
CA ALA A 319 -42.21 43.02 -30.26
C ALA A 319 -42.84 43.91 -29.16
N ALA A 320 -44.08 44.34 -29.36
CA ALA A 320 -44.81 45.17 -28.40
C ALA A 320 -45.16 44.41 -27.11
N GLU A 321 -45.70 43.19 -27.24
CA GLU A 321 -46.04 42.35 -26.09
C GLU A 321 -44.78 41.80 -25.42
N LEU A 322 -43.77 41.40 -26.20
CA LEU A 322 -42.51 40.87 -25.67
C LEU A 322 -41.85 41.85 -24.69
N VAL A 323 -41.71 43.11 -25.07
CA VAL A 323 -41.11 44.15 -24.21
C VAL A 323 -41.90 44.37 -22.92
N ASP A 324 -43.24 44.36 -23.00
CA ASP A 324 -44.11 44.53 -21.82
C ASP A 324 -44.06 43.28 -20.91
N ARG A 325 -43.83 42.07 -21.46
CA ARG A 325 -43.63 40.84 -20.67
C ARG A 325 -42.27 40.78 -19.99
N LEU A 326 -41.20 41.13 -20.70
CA LEU A 326 -39.82 41.14 -20.17
C LEU A 326 -39.65 42.16 -19.04
N SER A 327 -40.42 43.26 -19.08
CA SER A 327 -40.45 44.30 -18.04
C SER A 327 -41.57 44.13 -17.01
N GLY A 328 -42.37 43.07 -17.14
CA GLY A 328 -43.48 42.73 -16.25
C GLY A 328 -43.03 41.92 -15.01
N PRO A 329 -43.97 41.52 -14.14
CA PRO A 329 -43.67 40.68 -12.99
C PRO A 329 -43.27 39.25 -13.42
N SER A 330 -42.25 38.69 -12.77
CA SER A 330 -41.76 37.31 -12.99
C SER A 330 -41.47 36.94 -14.46
N PRO A 331 -40.63 37.72 -15.18
CA PRO A 331 -40.35 37.48 -16.60
C PRO A 331 -39.66 36.13 -16.85
N ALA A 332 -38.87 35.65 -15.88
CA ALA A 332 -38.23 34.34 -15.88
C ALA A 332 -39.23 33.17 -15.97
N ASP A 333 -40.27 33.18 -15.13
CA ASP A 333 -41.27 32.10 -15.09
C ASP A 333 -42.08 32.08 -16.38
N TRP A 334 -42.33 33.25 -16.97
CA TRP A 334 -42.98 33.37 -18.27
C TRP A 334 -42.08 32.81 -19.40
N ALA A 335 -40.82 33.24 -19.47
CA ALA A 335 -39.88 32.80 -20.49
C ALA A 335 -39.60 31.29 -20.41
N ALA A 336 -39.60 30.70 -19.21
CA ALA A 336 -39.44 29.26 -19.00
C ALA A 336 -40.56 28.41 -19.64
N ARG A 337 -41.78 28.97 -19.80
CA ARG A 337 -42.94 28.27 -20.38
C ARG A 337 -43.06 28.43 -21.90
N LEU A 338 -42.25 29.28 -22.52
CA LEU A 338 -42.29 29.46 -23.96
C LEU A 338 -41.82 28.20 -24.70
N PRO A 339 -42.47 27.84 -25.82
CA PRO A 339 -41.92 26.85 -26.75
C PRO A 339 -40.53 27.28 -27.22
N SER A 340 -39.67 26.29 -27.46
CA SER A 340 -38.29 26.52 -27.84
C SER A 340 -37.87 25.56 -28.96
N GLN A 341 -36.89 25.99 -29.76
CA GLN A 341 -36.26 25.18 -30.79
C GLN A 341 -34.74 25.14 -30.54
N PRO A 342 -34.09 23.97 -30.48
CA PRO A 342 -32.66 23.88 -30.30
C PRO A 342 -31.94 24.41 -31.54
N VAL A 343 -31.04 25.37 -31.35
CA VAL A 343 -30.31 26.03 -32.46
C VAL A 343 -28.82 25.79 -32.42
N LYS A 344 -28.23 25.56 -31.23
CA LYS A 344 -26.80 25.32 -31.07
C LYS A 344 -26.52 24.50 -29.81
N THR A 345 -25.43 23.74 -29.81
CA THR A 345 -24.91 23.06 -28.61
C THR A 345 -23.42 23.28 -28.51
N VAL A 346 -22.96 23.82 -27.38
CA VAL A 346 -21.55 24.06 -27.11
C VAL A 346 -21.09 23.12 -26.02
N ARG A 347 -19.95 22.45 -26.22
CA ARG A 347 -19.35 21.56 -25.23
C ARG A 347 -18.04 22.15 -24.79
N VAL A 348 -17.89 22.31 -23.48
CA VAL A 348 -16.67 22.82 -22.85
C VAL A 348 -16.19 21.78 -21.86
N ASN A 349 -14.93 21.36 -21.98
CA ASN A 349 -14.31 20.47 -21.00
C ASN A 349 -13.43 21.26 -20.03
N ALA A 350 -13.14 20.67 -18.86
CA ALA A 350 -12.32 21.28 -17.84
C ALA A 350 -10.96 21.76 -18.36
N ARG A 351 -10.29 21.00 -19.23
CA ARG A 351 -8.96 21.36 -19.77
C ARG A 351 -9.00 22.65 -20.58
N GLN A 352 -9.95 22.78 -21.49
CA GLN A 352 -10.12 23.98 -22.33
C GLN A 352 -10.41 25.23 -21.48
N ALA A 353 -11.30 25.12 -20.49
CA ALA A 353 -11.60 26.22 -19.59
C ALA A 353 -10.38 26.57 -18.70
N TYR A 354 -9.68 25.57 -18.16
CA TYR A 354 -8.51 25.79 -17.31
C TYR A 354 -7.32 26.40 -18.08
N ASP A 355 -7.08 25.98 -19.33
CA ASP A 355 -6.03 26.58 -20.16
C ASP A 355 -6.33 28.08 -20.44
N ARG A 356 -7.60 28.47 -20.53
CA ARG A 356 -8.02 29.87 -20.63
C ARG A 356 -7.79 30.61 -19.31
N LEU A 357 -8.17 30.01 -18.18
CA LEU A 357 -7.91 30.55 -16.84
C LEU A 357 -6.42 30.87 -16.67
N LEU A 358 -5.52 29.94 -17.00
CA LEU A 358 -4.08 30.15 -16.92
C LEU A 358 -3.59 31.31 -17.81
N ARG A 359 -4.16 31.47 -19.02
CA ARG A 359 -3.82 32.60 -19.90
C ARG A 359 -4.26 33.94 -19.32
N GLU A 360 -5.44 33.99 -18.71
CA GLU A 360 -5.96 35.20 -18.06
C GLU A 360 -5.06 35.62 -16.89
N TYR A 361 -4.72 34.67 -16.01
CA TYR A 361 -3.78 34.92 -14.92
C TYR A 361 -2.38 35.37 -15.42
N ALA A 362 -1.87 34.74 -16.48
CA ALA A 362 -0.59 35.13 -17.09
C ALA A 362 -0.62 36.53 -17.72
N ALA A 363 -1.78 36.96 -18.25
CA ALA A 363 -1.98 38.31 -18.78
C ALA A 363 -2.14 39.38 -17.68
N GLY A 364 -2.08 38.99 -16.40
CA GLY A 364 -2.29 39.89 -15.27
C GLY A 364 -3.76 40.18 -14.97
N ALA A 365 -4.68 39.36 -15.51
CA ALA A 365 -6.08 39.39 -15.08
C ALA A 365 -6.13 38.92 -13.62
N ALA A 366 -6.26 39.90 -12.73
CA ALA A 366 -6.24 39.64 -11.31
C ALA A 366 -7.63 39.17 -10.87
N GLN A 367 -7.76 37.91 -10.47
CA GLN A 367 -9.05 37.33 -10.10
C GLN A 367 -9.52 37.80 -8.72
N TYR A 368 -10.77 38.27 -8.68
CA TYR A 368 -11.49 38.66 -7.48
C TYR A 368 -12.16 37.43 -6.84
N SER A 369 -11.54 36.81 -5.84
CA SER A 369 -12.24 35.87 -4.93
C SER A 369 -11.51 35.77 -3.59
N PRO A 370 -11.69 36.76 -2.71
CA PRO A 370 -10.99 36.81 -1.42
C PRO A 370 -11.61 35.90 -0.35
N ASP A 371 -12.78 35.30 -0.60
CA ASP A 371 -13.40 34.37 0.34
C ASP A 371 -12.90 32.94 0.09
N TYR A 372 -12.70 32.19 1.16
CA TYR A 372 -12.27 30.80 1.09
C TYR A 372 -13.07 29.88 2.02
N TRP A 373 -13.17 28.62 1.62
CA TRP A 373 -13.91 27.58 2.34
C TRP A 373 -12.96 26.53 2.92
N THR A 374 -13.25 26.10 4.14
CA THR A 374 -12.55 24.98 4.79
C THR A 374 -13.50 23.79 4.94
N LEU A 375 -12.93 22.59 4.92
CA LEU A 375 -13.68 21.32 4.88
C LEU A 375 -13.43 20.49 6.13
N GLY A 376 -14.46 19.77 6.59
CA GLY A 376 -14.28 18.71 7.57
C GLY A 376 -13.66 17.42 7.01
N SER A 377 -13.41 16.46 7.91
CA SER A 377 -13.09 15.08 7.54
C SER A 377 -14.32 14.32 7.05
N ALA A 378 -14.09 13.29 6.24
CA ALA A 378 -15.12 12.30 5.89
C ALA A 378 -15.30 11.32 7.05
N ALA A 379 -16.54 10.84 7.23
CA ALA A 379 -16.87 9.82 8.22
C ALA A 379 -17.14 8.47 7.53
N TYR A 380 -16.89 7.38 8.25
CA TYR A 380 -17.00 6.01 7.73
C TYR A 380 -17.80 5.13 8.67
N GLU A 381 -18.59 4.24 8.08
CA GLU A 381 -19.26 3.13 8.76
C GLU A 381 -18.73 1.80 8.22
N ARG A 382 -18.60 0.79 9.08
CA ARG A 382 -18.22 -0.54 8.60
C ARG A 382 -19.38 -1.18 7.83
N ALA A 383 -19.12 -1.56 6.58
CA ALA A 383 -19.96 -2.47 5.84
C ALA A 383 -19.56 -3.93 6.14
N GLY A 384 -20.43 -4.89 5.81
CA GLY A 384 -20.07 -6.32 5.85
C GLY A 384 -18.83 -6.59 4.98
N SER A 385 -18.01 -7.57 5.37
CA SER A 385 -16.73 -7.95 4.75
C SER A 385 -15.54 -6.99 4.93
N GLY A 386 -15.58 -6.05 5.87
CA GLY A 386 -14.44 -5.17 6.19
C GLY A 386 -14.31 -3.94 5.29
N ALA A 387 -15.23 -3.75 4.34
CA ALA A 387 -15.31 -2.53 3.54
C ALA A 387 -15.79 -1.33 4.39
N LEU A 388 -15.34 -0.13 4.04
CA LEU A 388 -15.74 1.12 4.69
C LEU A 388 -16.74 1.85 3.81
N ARG A 389 -17.94 2.10 4.33
CA ARG A 389 -18.95 2.92 3.66
C ARG A 389 -18.79 4.37 4.06
N VAL A 390 -18.72 5.26 3.08
CA VAL A 390 -18.65 6.71 3.34
C VAL A 390 -20.01 7.21 3.82
N VAL A 391 -20.01 8.01 4.88
CA VAL A 391 -21.23 8.56 5.48
C VAL A 391 -21.61 9.89 4.83
N GLU A 392 -22.83 9.96 4.30
CA GLU A 392 -23.40 11.20 3.77
C GLU A 392 -23.59 12.25 4.86
N GLN A 393 -23.27 13.50 4.51
CA GLN A 393 -23.50 14.68 5.34
C GLN A 393 -24.72 15.45 4.85
N PRO A 394 -25.47 16.11 5.74
CA PRO A 394 -26.61 16.93 5.35
C PRO A 394 -26.24 17.98 4.28
N PRO A 395 -27.15 18.30 3.34
CA PRO A 395 -26.87 19.24 2.27
C PRO A 395 -26.47 20.61 2.80
N SER A 396 -25.54 21.24 2.09
CA SER A 396 -25.01 22.54 2.44
C SER A 396 -26.10 23.62 2.38
N ARG A 397 -26.25 24.39 3.47
CA ARG A 397 -27.22 25.50 3.52
C ARG A 397 -26.82 26.60 2.55
N ARG A 398 -27.78 27.29 1.94
CA ARG A 398 -27.53 28.45 1.06
C ARG A 398 -26.62 29.53 1.68
N ALA A 399 -26.69 29.71 3.00
CA ALA A 399 -25.84 30.65 3.73
C ALA A 399 -24.32 30.33 3.63
N VAL A 400 -23.92 29.10 3.29
CA VAL A 400 -22.52 28.69 3.12
C VAL A 400 -21.91 29.25 1.84
N PHE A 401 -22.72 29.49 0.80
CA PHE A 401 -22.24 30.03 -0.49
C PHE A 401 -22.60 31.51 -0.66
N ARG A 402 -23.15 32.17 0.38
CA ARG A 402 -23.56 33.58 0.28
C ARG A 402 -22.37 34.50 0.55
N ASN A 403 -22.02 35.36 -0.40
CA ASN A 403 -21.12 36.51 -0.18
C ASN A 403 -21.89 37.68 0.46
N PHE A 404 -21.24 38.45 1.33
CA PHE A 404 -21.75 39.67 1.97
C PHE A 404 -21.96 40.84 0.99
N TYR A 405 -21.24 40.86 -0.15
CA TYR A 405 -21.18 42.03 -1.05
C TYR A 405 -21.94 41.89 -2.37
N GLN A 406 -21.99 40.69 -2.97
CA GLN A 406 -22.58 40.48 -4.30
C GLN A 406 -23.98 39.84 -4.30
N GLY A 407 -24.60 39.64 -3.13
CA GLY A 407 -25.90 38.95 -3.04
C GLY A 407 -25.83 37.41 -3.22
N GLY A 408 -24.62 36.84 -3.36
CA GLY A 408 -24.34 35.39 -3.38
C GLY A 408 -23.14 35.04 -4.25
N TYR A 409 -22.36 33.99 -3.91
CA TYR A 409 -21.56 33.29 -4.91
C TYR A 409 -22.48 32.32 -5.65
N ARG A 410 -22.26 32.19 -6.96
CA ARG A 410 -22.71 31.01 -7.68
C ARG A 410 -21.94 29.82 -7.09
N ALA A 411 -22.66 28.90 -6.44
CA ALA A 411 -22.05 27.66 -6.00
C ALA A 411 -21.79 26.79 -7.25
N PRO A 412 -20.66 26.06 -7.32
CA PRO A 412 -20.43 25.11 -8.39
C PRO A 412 -21.57 24.08 -8.43
N ALA A 413 -22.18 23.87 -9.59
CA ALA A 413 -23.33 22.97 -9.71
C ALA A 413 -23.06 21.54 -9.18
N PRO A 414 -21.87 20.95 -9.36
CA PRO A 414 -21.55 19.65 -8.77
C PRO A 414 -21.61 19.61 -7.24
N SER A 415 -21.51 20.74 -6.54
CA SER A 415 -21.67 20.81 -5.07
C SER A 415 -23.11 20.60 -4.58
N GLY A 416 -24.08 20.56 -5.51
CA GLY A 416 -25.48 20.22 -5.23
C GLY A 416 -25.77 18.72 -5.10
N ASP A 417 -24.79 17.86 -5.43
CA ASP A 417 -24.89 16.41 -5.23
C ASP A 417 -24.68 16.04 -3.74
N VAL A 418 -24.53 14.74 -3.47
CA VAL A 418 -24.22 14.19 -2.15
C VAL A 418 -22.92 14.78 -1.61
N ASN A 419 -22.97 15.31 -0.39
CA ASN A 419 -21.79 15.77 0.34
C ASN A 419 -21.37 14.70 1.35
N PHE A 420 -20.07 14.43 1.45
CA PHE A 420 -19.49 13.50 2.41
C PHE A 420 -18.69 14.22 3.50
N ARG A 421 -18.57 15.53 3.38
CA ARG A 421 -17.84 16.40 4.30
C ARG A 421 -18.67 17.62 4.62
N ARG A 422 -18.56 18.09 5.87
CA ARG A 422 -19.23 19.31 6.28
C ARG A 422 -18.43 20.52 5.82
N LEU A 423 -19.08 21.41 5.08
CA LEU A 423 -18.51 22.70 4.70
C LEU A 423 -18.58 23.66 5.90
N ALA A 424 -17.46 24.29 6.23
CA ALA A 424 -17.47 25.42 7.13
C ALA A 424 -18.10 26.65 6.44
N LYS A 425 -18.58 27.62 7.23
CA LYS A 425 -18.92 28.93 6.67
C LYS A 425 -17.66 29.54 6.04
N PRO A 426 -17.76 30.19 4.87
CA PRO A 426 -16.61 30.82 4.26
C PRO A 426 -16.04 31.86 5.21
N LEU A 427 -14.71 31.94 5.24
CA LEU A 427 -14.02 33.05 5.88
C LEU A 427 -14.08 34.22 4.92
N GLN A 428 -15.01 35.13 5.24
CA GLN A 428 -15.36 36.25 4.37
C GLN A 428 -14.40 37.41 4.59
N THR A 429 -13.90 37.98 3.50
CA THR A 429 -13.15 39.22 3.56
C THR A 429 -14.09 40.42 3.76
N SER A 430 -13.59 41.47 4.37
CA SER A 430 -14.16 42.81 4.39
C SER A 430 -13.71 43.54 3.12
N SER A 431 -14.66 43.98 2.29
CA SER A 431 -14.38 44.86 1.16
C SER A 431 -14.14 46.32 1.59
N GLN A 432 -13.98 46.56 2.89
CA GLN A 432 -13.67 47.89 3.39
C GLN A 432 -12.27 48.29 2.95
N ILE A 433 -12.15 49.56 2.57
CA ILE A 433 -10.86 50.19 2.37
C ILE A 433 -10.40 50.63 3.75
N VAL A 434 -9.41 49.94 4.29
CA VAL A 434 -8.79 50.28 5.58
C VAL A 434 -7.42 50.88 5.27
N ASN A 435 -7.15 52.08 5.78
CA ASN A 435 -5.89 52.80 5.54
C ASN A 435 -5.50 52.93 4.05
N GLY A 436 -6.49 53.10 3.16
CA GLY A 436 -6.26 53.25 1.72
C GLY A 436 -5.97 51.93 0.97
N VAL A 437 -6.00 50.78 1.66
CA VAL A 437 -5.81 49.45 1.09
C VAL A 437 -7.15 48.72 1.00
N LEU A 438 -7.44 48.11 -0.14
CA LEU A 438 -8.59 47.21 -0.27
C LEU A 438 -8.30 45.89 0.44
N GLY A 439 -9.19 45.46 1.34
CA GLY A 439 -8.98 44.25 2.15
C GLY A 439 -8.93 42.92 1.38
N SER A 440 -9.43 42.91 0.15
CA SER A 440 -9.43 41.73 -0.72
C SER A 440 -8.09 41.58 -1.45
N PRO A 441 -7.29 40.52 -1.17
CA PRO A 441 -6.05 40.29 -1.89
C PRO A 441 -6.31 39.84 -3.33
N TYR A 442 -5.43 40.26 -4.23
CA TYR A 442 -5.38 39.81 -5.61
C TYR A 442 -4.26 38.78 -5.78
N LEU A 443 -4.57 37.72 -6.51
CA LEU A 443 -3.62 36.65 -6.78
C LEU A 443 -2.84 36.95 -8.05
N LYS A 444 -1.51 36.99 -7.94
CA LYS A 444 -0.59 37.27 -9.04
C LYS A 444 0.20 36.01 -9.38
N GLN A 445 -0.07 35.43 -10.54
CA GLN A 445 0.67 34.28 -11.02
C GLN A 445 2.13 34.64 -11.29
N VAL A 446 3.06 33.98 -10.59
CA VAL A 446 4.50 34.10 -10.84
C VAL A 446 5.05 32.94 -11.67
N GLY A 447 4.39 31.79 -11.61
CA GLY A 447 4.78 30.59 -12.34
C GLY A 447 3.72 29.49 -12.31
N VAL A 448 3.98 28.45 -13.10
CA VAL A 448 3.13 27.27 -13.25
C VAL A 448 4.00 26.03 -13.10
N PHE A 449 3.56 25.05 -12.32
CA PHE A 449 4.29 23.80 -12.09
C PHE A 449 3.48 22.58 -12.54
N ASP A 450 4.18 21.51 -12.90
CA ASP A 450 3.60 20.21 -13.19
C ASP A 450 3.82 19.26 -12.00
N PRO A 451 2.75 18.80 -11.32
CA PRO A 451 2.88 17.84 -10.25
C PRO A 451 3.65 16.58 -10.65
N ASP A 452 3.53 16.10 -11.89
CA ASP A 452 4.17 14.86 -12.36
C ASP A 452 5.70 14.97 -12.48
N LEU A 453 6.25 16.19 -12.45
CA LEU A 453 7.69 16.44 -12.47
C LEU A 453 8.29 16.58 -11.07
N ILE A 454 7.46 16.63 -10.02
CA ILE A 454 7.93 16.58 -8.63
C ILE A 454 8.53 15.19 -8.43
N GLU A 455 9.76 15.11 -7.91
CA GLU A 455 10.45 13.84 -7.70
C GLU A 455 9.55 12.86 -6.92
N GLY A 456 8.96 11.91 -7.67
CA GLY A 456 8.14 10.82 -7.15
C GLY A 456 9.04 9.68 -6.72
N PHE A 457 8.91 9.27 -5.46
CA PHE A 457 9.59 8.10 -4.93
C PHE A 457 8.77 6.84 -5.28
N SER A 458 9.44 5.71 -5.49
CA SER A 458 8.91 4.41 -5.97
C SER A 458 7.46 4.09 -5.57
N GLU A 459 6.65 3.56 -6.50
CA GLU A 459 5.24 3.15 -6.28
C GLU A 459 5.05 2.22 -5.06
N LEU A 460 6.09 1.48 -4.64
CA LEU A 460 6.03 0.54 -3.51
C LEU A 460 6.21 1.22 -2.14
N SER A 461 6.80 2.42 -2.11
CA SER A 461 7.04 3.25 -0.92
C SER A 461 6.43 4.64 -1.01
N GLU A 462 5.72 4.92 -2.10
CA GLU A 462 4.93 6.11 -2.26
C GLU A 462 3.99 6.19 -1.06
N VAL A 463 4.19 7.21 -0.25
CA VAL A 463 3.28 7.50 0.86
C VAL A 463 2.20 8.38 0.26
N PRO A 464 0.95 7.91 0.11
CA PRO A 464 -0.20 8.73 -0.31
C PRO A 464 -0.59 9.84 0.69
N LEU A 465 0.38 10.32 1.47
CA LEU A 465 0.38 11.56 2.22
C LEU A 465 1.16 12.64 1.45
N THR A 466 1.24 12.53 0.12
CA THR A 466 1.78 13.58 -0.74
C THR A 466 0.80 14.75 -0.75
N THR A 467 1.34 15.97 -0.77
CA THR A 467 0.52 17.18 -0.79
C THR A 467 -0.07 17.42 -2.18
N TYR A 468 0.56 16.93 -3.25
CA TYR A 468 0.37 17.44 -4.62
C TYR A 468 -0.36 16.51 -5.59
N TYR A 469 -0.72 15.29 -5.19
CA TYR A 469 -1.41 14.32 -6.04
C TYR A 469 -2.83 14.02 -5.53
N PRO A 470 -3.83 13.84 -6.40
CA PRO A 470 -5.15 13.36 -5.99
C PRO A 470 -5.10 11.87 -5.58
N PRO A 471 -6.09 11.38 -4.80
CA PRO A 471 -6.13 9.96 -4.44
C PRO A 471 -6.36 9.07 -5.67
N ASP A 472 -5.64 7.96 -5.78
CA ASP A 472 -5.95 6.96 -6.80
C ASP A 472 -7.05 6.04 -6.29
N THR A 473 -8.19 6.03 -7.01
CA THR A 473 -9.41 5.32 -6.61
C THR A 473 -9.87 4.38 -7.72
N ALA A 474 -9.20 3.24 -7.80
CA ALA A 474 -9.48 2.22 -8.80
C ALA A 474 -10.79 1.46 -8.48
N PRO A 475 -11.49 0.90 -9.48
CA PRO A 475 -12.67 0.06 -9.23
C PRO A 475 -12.32 -1.25 -8.52
N ALA A 476 -12.95 -1.51 -7.38
CA ALA A 476 -12.70 -2.69 -6.54
C ALA A 476 -13.41 -3.96 -7.04
N ASP A 477 -14.57 -3.81 -7.69
CA ASP A 477 -15.38 -4.94 -8.18
C ASP A 477 -15.68 -4.85 -9.69
N ALA A 478 -16.20 -5.95 -10.25
CA ALA A 478 -16.49 -6.04 -11.68
C ALA A 478 -17.54 -5.02 -12.13
N ARG A 479 -18.54 -4.74 -11.29
CA ARG A 479 -19.61 -3.77 -11.56
C ARG A 479 -19.06 -2.35 -11.67
N SER A 480 -18.27 -1.92 -10.70
CA SER A 480 -17.65 -0.59 -10.68
C SER A 480 -16.64 -0.45 -11.82
N ARG A 481 -15.94 -1.54 -12.17
CA ARG A 481 -15.04 -1.58 -13.32
C ARG A 481 -15.77 -1.38 -14.65
N GLU A 482 -16.95 -1.97 -14.81
CA GLU A 482 -17.81 -1.76 -15.98
C GLU A 482 -18.32 -0.32 -16.03
N LEU A 483 -18.87 0.19 -14.92
CA LEU A 483 -19.39 1.56 -14.80
C LEU A 483 -18.33 2.62 -15.11
N LEU A 484 -17.12 2.46 -14.57
CA LEU A 484 -16.00 3.39 -14.78
C LEU A 484 -15.15 3.07 -16.03
N LYS A 485 -15.55 2.06 -16.82
CA LYS A 485 -14.81 1.62 -18.03
C LYS A 485 -13.33 1.32 -17.75
N GLY A 486 -13.06 0.72 -16.59
CA GLY A 486 -11.72 0.35 -16.13
C GLY A 486 -10.81 1.49 -15.67
N ARG A 487 -11.34 2.72 -15.52
CA ARG A 487 -10.56 3.89 -15.09
C ARG A 487 -10.80 4.22 -13.61
N SER A 488 -9.84 4.87 -12.96
CA SER A 488 -10.04 5.43 -11.61
C SER A 488 -11.02 6.59 -11.62
N LEU A 489 -11.76 6.73 -10.52
CA LEU A 489 -12.61 7.90 -10.27
C LEU A 489 -11.72 9.12 -9.97
N LEU A 490 -12.11 10.29 -10.46
CA LEU A 490 -11.39 11.55 -10.22
C LEU A 490 -12.20 12.48 -9.30
N PRO A 491 -11.54 13.44 -8.62
CA PRO A 491 -12.23 14.58 -8.03
C PRO A 491 -13.07 15.33 -9.08
N ASN A 492 -14.13 15.96 -8.63
CA ASN A 492 -14.98 16.86 -9.42
C ASN A 492 -15.11 18.22 -8.71
N ALA A 493 -15.86 19.16 -9.25
CA ALA A 493 -16.09 20.48 -8.62
C ALA A 493 -17.05 20.46 -7.40
N ASN A 494 -17.40 19.29 -6.85
CA ASN A 494 -18.15 19.18 -5.60
C ASN A 494 -17.21 19.43 -4.41
N LEU A 495 -17.34 20.58 -3.78
CA LEU A 495 -16.49 20.99 -2.67
C LEU A 495 -16.62 20.07 -1.44
N GLY A 496 -17.82 19.53 -1.19
CA GLY A 496 -18.06 18.55 -0.13
C GLY A 496 -17.99 17.09 -0.62
N GLY A 497 -17.49 16.87 -1.83
CA GLY A 497 -17.33 15.56 -2.43
C GLY A 497 -16.37 14.65 -1.65
N TYR A 498 -16.35 13.37 -2.02
CA TYR A 498 -15.54 12.37 -1.32
C TYR A 498 -14.04 12.57 -1.59
N LEU A 499 -13.68 12.64 -2.89
CA LEU A 499 -12.32 12.84 -3.37
C LEU A 499 -11.94 14.33 -3.30
N GLN A 500 -10.92 14.64 -2.50
CA GLN A 500 -10.40 16.00 -2.38
C GLN A 500 -9.35 16.29 -3.44
N GLN A 501 -9.37 17.51 -3.97
CA GLN A 501 -8.30 18.01 -4.81
C GLN A 501 -7.10 18.40 -3.93
N PRO A 502 -5.86 18.08 -4.31
CA PRO A 502 -4.67 18.63 -3.67
C PRO A 502 -4.61 20.16 -3.88
N PRO A 503 -3.72 20.88 -3.17
CA PRO A 503 -3.51 22.29 -3.41
C PRO A 503 -3.11 22.55 -4.86
N MET A 504 -3.97 23.28 -5.57
CA MET A 504 -3.74 23.68 -6.96
C MET A 504 -3.13 25.08 -7.06
N ILE A 505 -3.14 25.83 -5.95
CA ILE A 505 -2.52 27.15 -5.83
C ILE A 505 -1.58 27.15 -4.63
N LEU A 506 -0.33 27.54 -4.85
CA LEU A 506 0.68 27.66 -3.80
C LEU A 506 1.08 29.12 -3.64
N THR A 507 1.19 29.59 -2.40
CA THR A 507 1.79 30.89 -2.06
C THR A 507 2.85 30.71 -0.97
N THR A 508 3.46 31.80 -0.52
CA THR A 508 4.49 31.75 0.53
C THR A 508 3.88 31.85 1.92
N ILE A 509 4.50 31.19 2.91
CA ILE A 509 4.11 31.31 4.32
C ILE A 509 4.15 32.76 4.82
N LYS A 510 4.97 33.62 4.18
CA LYS A 510 5.01 35.07 4.45
C LYS A 510 3.76 35.80 3.98
N SER A 511 3.09 35.31 2.95
CA SER A 511 1.85 35.89 2.42
C SER A 511 0.61 35.41 3.16
N LEU A 512 0.77 34.47 4.11
CA LEU A 512 -0.33 33.84 4.86
C LEU A 512 -1.08 34.84 5.75
N GLU A 513 -0.39 35.82 6.31
CA GLU A 513 -0.98 36.87 7.15
C GLU A 513 -2.09 37.62 6.41
N THR A 514 -1.94 37.80 5.08
CA THR A 514 -2.94 38.48 4.24
C THR A 514 -4.29 37.77 4.22
N PHE A 515 -4.34 36.45 4.44
CA PHE A 515 -5.59 35.67 4.47
C PHE A 515 -6.12 35.45 5.88
N LYS A 516 -5.38 35.85 6.91
CA LYS A 516 -5.69 35.61 8.32
C LYS A 516 -5.72 36.87 9.18
N ASP A 517 -5.55 38.04 8.56
CA ASP A 517 -5.63 39.34 9.22
C ASP A 517 -7.07 39.60 9.67
N PRO A 518 -7.34 39.70 10.99
CA PRO A 518 -8.68 39.96 11.52
C PRO A 518 -9.30 41.29 11.05
N THR A 519 -8.47 42.25 10.62
CA THR A 519 -8.91 43.53 10.04
C THR A 519 -9.72 43.31 8.78
N TYR A 520 -9.26 42.37 7.96
CA TYR A 520 -9.88 42.04 6.68
C TYR A 520 -10.71 40.77 6.75
N TYR A 521 -10.50 39.88 7.71
CA TYR A 521 -11.27 38.64 7.87
C TYR A 521 -11.87 38.58 9.28
N PRO A 522 -12.99 39.29 9.53
CA PRO A 522 -13.56 39.44 10.87
C PRO A 522 -14.08 38.12 11.48
N PHE A 523 -14.20 37.05 10.69
CA PHE A 523 -14.66 35.73 11.13
C PHE A 523 -13.53 34.72 11.33
N VAL A 524 -12.27 35.10 11.07
CA VAL A 524 -11.10 34.27 11.40
C VAL A 524 -10.99 34.15 12.91
N LYS A 525 -10.76 32.94 13.41
CA LYS A 525 -10.58 32.73 14.85
C LYS A 525 -9.17 33.16 15.25
N PRO A 526 -8.99 33.70 16.47
CA PRO A 526 -7.65 34.03 16.98
C PRO A 526 -6.67 32.85 16.90
N GLU A 527 -7.14 31.65 17.21
CA GLU A 527 -6.37 30.39 17.13
C GLU A 527 -5.80 30.14 15.72
N ASP A 528 -6.55 30.46 14.66
CA ASP A 528 -6.13 30.24 13.28
C ASP A 528 -5.01 31.21 12.86
N THR A 529 -4.96 32.40 13.47
CA THR A 529 -3.92 33.42 13.28
C THR A 529 -2.65 33.11 14.08
N GLU A 530 -2.80 32.65 15.33
CA GLU A 530 -1.68 32.29 16.22
C GLU A 530 -0.97 31.00 15.80
N ALA A 531 -1.73 30.02 15.31
CA ALA A 531 -1.22 28.71 14.92
C ALA A 531 -1.54 28.40 13.45
N PRO A 532 -0.91 29.09 12.48
CA PRO A 532 -1.41 29.07 11.12
C PRO A 532 -0.90 27.89 10.29
N VAL A 533 0.13 27.16 10.75
CA VAL A 533 0.72 26.02 10.06
C VAL A 533 -0.14 24.78 10.27
N SER A 534 -0.41 24.04 9.19
CA SER A 534 -1.30 22.88 9.21
C SER A 534 -0.52 21.59 9.43
N VAL A 535 0.63 21.44 8.78
CA VAL A 535 1.55 20.30 8.97
C VAL A 535 3.00 20.70 8.74
N ILE A 536 3.93 19.95 9.30
CA ILE A 536 5.37 20.08 9.01
C ILE A 536 5.91 18.72 8.57
N ARG A 537 6.47 18.66 7.36
CA ARG A 537 7.14 17.48 6.81
C ARG A 537 8.63 17.60 7.06
N ILE A 538 9.23 16.56 7.64
CA ILE A 538 10.59 16.62 8.17
C ILE A 538 11.47 15.55 7.55
N ARG A 539 12.66 15.95 7.11
CA ARG A 539 13.78 15.07 6.76
C ARG A 539 14.80 15.09 7.89
N VAL A 540 15.18 13.92 8.38
CA VAL A 540 16.12 13.74 9.49
C VAL A 540 17.54 13.56 8.94
N ALA A 541 18.49 14.28 9.53
CA ALA A 541 19.88 14.28 9.10
C ALA A 541 20.57 12.94 9.40
N GLY A 542 21.30 12.41 8.41
CA GLY A 542 22.08 11.18 8.54
C GLY A 542 21.27 9.89 8.48
N VAL A 543 20.05 9.94 7.94
CA VAL A 543 19.26 8.74 7.59
C VAL A 543 19.69 8.27 6.20
N THR A 544 20.35 7.12 6.14
CA THR A 544 20.91 6.58 4.89
C THR A 544 20.14 5.37 4.35
N GLY A 545 19.41 4.65 5.21
CA GLY A 545 18.71 3.43 4.81
C GLY A 545 17.89 2.81 5.95
N ALA A 546 17.55 1.53 5.80
CA ALA A 546 16.68 0.79 6.70
C ALA A 546 17.37 0.27 7.98
N ASP A 547 18.53 0.82 8.31
CA ASP A 547 19.37 0.35 9.41
C ASP A 547 18.85 0.76 10.80
N ASP A 548 19.28 0.02 11.82
CA ASP A 548 18.86 0.23 13.21
C ASP A 548 19.28 1.62 13.76
N GLU A 549 20.40 2.18 13.27
CA GLU A 549 20.87 3.50 13.68
C GLU A 549 19.94 4.60 13.14
N SER A 550 19.63 4.56 11.85
CA SER A 550 18.68 5.44 11.18
C SER A 550 17.29 5.36 11.82
N GLN A 551 16.79 4.15 12.10
CA GLN A 551 15.50 3.94 12.76
C GLN A 551 15.46 4.55 14.17
N THR A 552 16.49 4.28 14.97
CA THR A 552 16.60 4.80 16.33
C THR A 552 16.70 6.31 16.31
N ARG A 553 17.47 6.88 15.37
CA ARG A 553 17.61 8.32 15.18
C ARG A 553 16.29 8.98 14.85
N VAL A 554 15.56 8.48 13.84
CA VAL A 554 14.23 9.01 13.47
C VAL A 554 13.26 8.94 14.65
N ARG A 555 13.24 7.82 15.37
CA ARG A 555 12.39 7.64 16.55
C ARG A 555 12.73 8.64 17.66
N LEU A 556 14.01 8.83 17.97
CA LEU A 556 14.45 9.77 19.00
C LEU A 556 14.10 11.21 18.63
N VAL A 557 14.28 11.59 17.36
CA VAL A 557 13.88 12.91 16.86
C VAL A 557 12.37 13.10 16.95
N ALA A 558 11.58 12.09 16.55
CA ALA A 558 10.12 12.14 16.64
C ALA A 558 9.64 12.28 18.09
N GLU A 559 10.17 11.47 19.02
CA GLU A 559 9.85 11.53 20.45
C GLU A 559 10.29 12.87 21.08
N ARG A 560 11.41 13.43 20.62
CA ARG A 560 11.88 14.75 21.06
C ARG A 560 10.93 15.85 20.61
N ILE A 561 10.58 15.89 19.32
CA ILE A 561 9.62 16.87 18.77
C ILE A 561 8.29 16.79 19.50
N ALA A 562 7.73 15.58 19.69
CA ALA A 562 6.46 15.39 20.37
C ALA A 562 6.49 15.93 21.81
N ARG A 563 7.55 15.61 22.56
CA ARG A 563 7.72 16.04 23.95
C ARG A 563 7.93 17.56 24.08
N GLU A 564 8.72 18.13 23.19
CA GLU A 564 9.11 19.55 23.27
C GLU A 564 8.01 20.49 22.74
N THR A 565 7.20 20.05 21.78
CA THR A 565 6.18 20.89 21.13
C THR A 565 4.74 20.55 21.54
N GLY A 566 4.49 19.36 22.10
CA GLY A 566 3.15 18.84 22.37
C GLY A 566 2.35 18.44 21.13
N LEU A 567 2.99 18.44 19.95
CA LEU A 567 2.35 18.11 18.67
C LEU A 567 2.26 16.59 18.47
N THR A 568 1.36 16.16 17.58
CA THR A 568 1.27 14.77 17.14
C THR A 568 2.35 14.52 16.09
N VAL A 569 3.16 13.48 16.29
CA VAL A 569 4.30 13.17 15.41
C VAL A 569 4.16 11.75 14.89
N ASP A 570 4.14 11.62 13.57
CA ASP A 570 4.04 10.36 12.87
C ASP A 570 5.35 10.05 12.16
N ILE A 571 5.86 8.84 12.38
CA ILE A 571 7.00 8.31 11.66
C ILE A 571 6.46 7.74 10.34
N THR A 572 6.84 8.36 9.21
CA THR A 572 6.39 7.97 7.88
C THR A 572 7.38 7.07 7.15
N ILE A 573 8.66 7.10 7.55
CA ILE A 573 9.67 6.20 6.98
C ILE A 573 9.29 4.73 7.20
N GLY A 574 9.49 3.90 6.18
CA GLY A 574 9.11 2.49 6.21
C GLY A 574 7.59 2.23 6.29
N SER A 575 6.76 3.20 5.87
CA SER A 575 5.32 2.98 5.68
C SER A 575 5.03 2.35 4.32
N SER A 576 3.90 1.64 4.20
CA SER A 576 3.49 1.02 2.93
C SER A 576 1.98 1.24 2.68
N PRO A 577 1.57 1.46 1.41
CA PRO A 577 0.16 1.45 1.03
C PRO A 577 -0.50 0.09 1.28
N THR A 578 -1.76 0.13 1.68
CA THR A 578 -2.66 -0.99 2.00
C THR A 578 -3.98 -0.72 1.30
N PRO A 579 -4.40 -1.52 0.31
CA PRO A 579 -5.66 -1.31 -0.40
C PRO A 579 -6.84 -1.45 0.58
N GLN A 580 -7.63 -0.39 0.68
CA GLN A 580 -8.88 -0.34 1.44
C GLN A 580 -10.06 -0.29 0.48
N THR A 581 -11.07 -1.11 0.75
CA THR A 581 -12.30 -1.14 -0.04
C THR A 581 -13.27 -0.09 0.50
N ILE A 582 -13.56 0.91 -0.31
CA ILE A 582 -14.47 2.00 0.01
C ILE A 582 -15.77 1.82 -0.77
N VAL A 583 -16.90 1.83 -0.08
CA VAL A 583 -18.24 1.87 -0.69
C VAL A 583 -18.69 3.32 -0.72
N LEU A 584 -18.75 3.89 -1.92
CA LEU A 584 -19.23 5.24 -2.19
C LEU A 584 -20.72 5.19 -2.55
N PRO A 585 -21.62 5.79 -1.74
CA PRO A 585 -23.05 5.81 -2.00
C PRO A 585 -23.43 6.43 -3.34
N ALA A 586 -24.60 6.03 -3.85
CA ALA A 586 -25.18 6.58 -5.07
C ALA A 586 -25.37 8.11 -4.96
N GLY A 587 -25.10 8.83 -6.04
CA GLY A 587 -25.36 10.26 -6.14
C GLY A 587 -26.83 10.56 -6.43
N HIS A 588 -27.26 11.80 -6.19
CA HIS A 588 -28.62 12.26 -6.50
C HIS A 588 -28.87 12.44 -8.01
N PHE A 589 -27.80 12.49 -8.81
CA PHE A 589 -27.83 12.84 -10.23
C PHE A 589 -27.39 11.71 -11.17
N GLY A 590 -27.64 10.47 -10.76
CA GLY A 590 -27.50 9.29 -11.62
C GLY A 590 -26.28 8.42 -11.37
N ARG A 591 -25.24 8.90 -10.64
CA ARG A 591 -24.10 8.05 -10.26
C ARG A 591 -24.58 6.88 -9.41
N PRO A 592 -24.43 5.62 -9.86
CA PRO A 592 -24.75 4.46 -9.03
C PRO A 592 -23.80 4.34 -7.84
N GLU A 593 -24.13 3.50 -6.85
CA GLU A 593 -23.18 3.12 -5.82
C GLU A 593 -21.92 2.49 -6.47
N LEU A 594 -20.74 2.90 -6.00
CA LEU A 594 -19.44 2.43 -6.50
C LEU A 594 -18.65 1.77 -5.36
N THR A 595 -18.02 0.65 -5.66
CA THR A 595 -17.02 0.01 -4.79
C THR A 595 -15.64 0.34 -5.33
N LEU A 596 -14.88 1.11 -4.57
CA LEU A 596 -13.57 1.65 -4.94
C LEU A 596 -12.47 1.04 -4.06
N THR A 597 -11.25 1.04 -4.56
CA THR A 597 -10.05 0.68 -3.82
C THR A 597 -9.17 1.91 -3.67
N GLU A 598 -8.75 2.21 -2.44
CA GLU A 598 -7.80 3.29 -2.12
C GLU A 598 -6.56 2.76 -1.41
N GLY A 599 -5.38 3.33 -1.67
CA GLY A 599 -4.14 2.95 -0.98
C GLY A 599 -3.97 3.66 0.36
N TRP A 600 -4.60 3.19 1.44
CA TRP A 600 -4.40 3.78 2.77
C TRP A 600 -3.03 3.38 3.34
N VAL A 601 -2.42 4.20 4.18
CA VAL A 601 -1.05 3.96 4.67
C VAL A 601 -1.04 3.27 6.03
N VAL A 602 -0.28 2.18 6.15
CA VAL A 602 0.10 1.60 7.44
C VAL A 602 1.52 2.04 7.81
N LYS A 603 1.68 2.57 9.02
CA LYS A 603 2.98 3.04 9.53
C LYS A 603 3.90 1.86 9.93
N GLY A 604 5.20 2.00 9.65
CA GLY A 604 6.25 1.08 10.15
C GLY A 604 6.11 -0.37 9.68
N VAL A 605 5.69 -0.59 8.42
CA VAL A 605 5.60 -1.92 7.79
C VAL A 605 7.00 -2.47 7.51
N SER A 606 7.91 -1.66 6.98
CA SER A 606 9.27 -2.09 6.61
C SER A 606 10.08 -2.57 7.82
N VAL A 607 9.92 -1.92 8.98
CA VAL A 607 10.58 -2.33 10.24
C VAL A 607 10.04 -3.68 10.74
N ARG A 608 8.72 -3.86 10.70
CA ARG A 608 8.09 -5.15 11.03
C ARG A 608 8.53 -6.24 10.07
N LEU A 609 8.72 -5.90 8.80
CA LEU A 609 9.11 -6.83 7.76
C LEU A 609 10.56 -7.30 7.94
N LEU A 610 11.51 -6.37 8.08
CA LEU A 610 12.92 -6.68 8.30
C LEU A 610 13.14 -7.51 9.57
N SER A 611 12.55 -7.09 10.69
CA SER A 611 12.65 -7.84 11.96
C SER A 611 11.99 -9.22 11.91
N SER A 612 10.93 -9.39 11.10
CA SER A 612 10.29 -10.70 10.88
C SER A 612 11.13 -11.60 9.99
N ILE A 613 11.80 -11.06 8.97
CA ILE A 613 12.69 -11.79 8.07
C ILE A 613 13.93 -12.30 8.81
N ASP A 614 14.53 -11.48 9.67
CA ASP A 614 15.71 -11.88 10.44
C ASP A 614 15.38 -13.04 11.39
N LYS A 615 14.25 -12.95 12.11
CA LYS A 615 13.77 -14.05 12.95
C LYS A 615 13.45 -15.31 12.15
N LYS A 616 12.81 -15.17 10.99
CA LYS A 616 12.51 -16.30 10.08
C LYS A 616 13.79 -16.97 9.58
N SER A 617 14.76 -16.18 9.12
CA SER A 617 16.03 -16.68 8.59
C SER A 617 16.85 -17.40 9.66
N LEU A 618 16.94 -16.84 10.86
CA LEU A 618 17.63 -17.47 11.99
C LEU A 618 16.95 -18.78 12.41
N THR A 619 15.61 -18.79 12.46
CA THR A 619 14.83 -19.99 12.79
C THR A 619 15.03 -21.08 11.75
N LEU A 620 14.96 -20.73 10.47
CA LEU A 620 15.24 -21.63 9.35
C LEU A 620 16.66 -22.21 9.42
N PHE A 621 17.67 -21.35 9.61
CA PHE A 621 19.05 -21.79 9.72
C PHE A 621 19.26 -22.75 10.89
N GLY A 622 18.73 -22.42 12.07
CA GLY A 622 18.79 -23.28 13.26
C GLY A 622 18.09 -24.63 13.04
N LEU A 623 16.92 -24.61 12.40
CA LEU A 623 16.15 -25.81 12.07
C LEU A 623 16.92 -26.74 11.12
N VAL A 624 17.46 -26.19 10.02
CA VAL A 624 18.22 -26.96 9.03
C VAL A 624 19.48 -27.54 9.67
N LEU A 625 20.18 -26.77 10.51
CA LEU A 625 21.34 -27.25 11.26
C LEU A 625 20.99 -28.44 12.16
N ILE A 626 19.91 -28.33 12.94
CA ILE A 626 19.42 -29.39 13.84
C ILE A 626 19.10 -30.66 13.03
N VAL A 627 18.36 -30.52 11.93
CA VAL A 627 18.02 -31.65 11.02
C VAL A 627 19.29 -32.31 10.49
N CYS A 628 20.27 -31.53 10.02
CA CYS A 628 21.52 -32.05 9.47
C CYS A 628 22.37 -32.77 10.53
N VAL A 629 22.55 -32.17 11.73
CA VAL A 629 23.30 -32.77 12.84
C VAL A 629 22.70 -34.13 13.22
N LEU A 630 21.38 -34.20 13.33
CA LEU A 630 20.70 -35.41 13.77
C LEU A 630 20.65 -36.50 12.70
N PHE A 631 20.42 -36.12 11.44
CA PHE A 631 20.48 -37.02 10.29
C PHE A 631 21.84 -37.70 10.19
N MET A 632 22.91 -36.92 10.24
CA MET A 632 24.28 -37.41 10.22
C MET A 632 24.66 -38.14 11.53
N GLY A 633 24.13 -37.71 12.68
CA GLY A 633 24.22 -38.46 13.94
C GLY A 633 23.65 -39.86 13.82
N ASN A 634 22.52 -40.02 13.14
CA ASN A 634 21.94 -41.34 12.86
C ASN A 634 22.83 -42.17 11.92
N ALA A 635 23.32 -41.57 10.83
CA ALA A 635 24.21 -42.24 9.88
C ALA A 635 25.53 -42.70 10.55
N THR A 636 26.11 -41.88 11.43
CA THR A 636 27.33 -42.23 12.18
C THR A 636 27.06 -43.28 13.27
N LEU A 637 25.93 -43.21 13.97
CA LEU A 637 25.47 -44.25 14.90
C LEU A 637 25.32 -45.61 14.20
N ALA A 638 24.72 -45.63 13.02
CA ALA A 638 24.60 -46.82 12.18
C ALA A 638 25.98 -47.35 11.77
N ALA A 639 26.87 -46.47 11.30
CA ALA A 639 28.22 -46.84 10.91
C ALA A 639 29.00 -47.50 12.06
N VAL A 640 28.92 -46.94 13.27
CA VAL A 640 29.58 -47.47 14.47
C VAL A 640 28.96 -48.80 14.93
N ARG A 641 27.63 -48.95 14.85
CA ARG A 641 26.93 -50.20 15.21
C ARG A 641 27.41 -51.38 14.39
N THR A 642 27.60 -51.19 13.08
CA THR A 642 28.08 -52.26 12.19
C THR A 642 29.52 -52.71 12.47
N ARG A 643 30.28 -51.95 13.28
CA ARG A 643 31.70 -52.20 13.60
C ARG A 643 31.94 -52.65 15.03
N ARG A 644 30.88 -52.89 15.82
CA ARG A 644 31.01 -53.25 17.25
C ARG A 644 31.94 -54.43 17.49
N ALA A 645 31.86 -55.48 16.68
CA ALA A 645 32.71 -56.67 16.82
C ALA A 645 34.21 -56.34 16.68
N GLU A 646 34.58 -55.48 15.72
CA GLU A 646 35.97 -55.04 15.51
C GLU A 646 36.49 -54.18 16.64
N LEU A 647 35.64 -53.25 17.13
CA LEU A 647 35.98 -52.41 18.29
C LEU A 647 36.16 -53.27 19.55
N GLY A 648 35.37 -54.35 19.69
CA GLY A 648 35.54 -55.37 20.73
C GLY A 648 36.88 -56.10 20.65
N VAL A 649 37.29 -56.52 19.46
CA VAL A 649 38.60 -57.16 19.23
C VAL A 649 39.74 -56.19 19.56
N LEU A 650 39.66 -54.92 19.14
CA LEU A 650 40.66 -53.91 19.46
C LEU A 650 40.77 -53.65 20.98
N ALA A 651 39.63 -53.63 21.67
CA ALA A 651 39.59 -53.53 23.13
C ALA A 651 40.22 -54.77 23.81
N CYS A 652 39.99 -55.98 23.28
CA CYS A 652 40.67 -57.21 23.74
C CYS A 652 42.19 -57.18 23.51
N LEU A 653 42.67 -56.48 22.47
CA LEU A 653 44.09 -56.28 22.16
C LEU A 653 44.74 -55.15 23.00
N GLY A 654 44.07 -54.64 24.03
CA GLY A 654 44.62 -53.66 24.97
C GLY A 654 44.51 -52.19 24.54
N TRP A 655 43.66 -51.87 23.56
CA TRP A 655 43.40 -50.47 23.22
C TRP A 655 42.57 -49.78 24.30
N SER A 656 43.04 -48.63 24.79
CA SER A 656 42.29 -47.83 25.75
C SER A 656 41.09 -47.14 25.12
N ALA A 657 40.02 -46.91 25.91
CA ALA A 657 38.80 -46.21 25.49
C ALA A 657 39.12 -44.87 24.79
N ARG A 658 40.12 -44.12 25.29
CA ARG A 658 40.55 -42.85 24.69
C ARG A 658 41.16 -43.03 23.30
N ARG A 659 41.91 -44.11 23.05
CA ARG A 659 42.47 -44.41 21.71
C ARG A 659 41.37 -44.81 20.72
N ILE A 660 40.38 -45.58 21.17
CA ILE A 660 39.21 -45.94 20.36
C ILE A 660 38.40 -44.69 20.00
N PHE A 661 38.15 -43.81 20.97
CA PHE A 661 37.46 -42.54 20.75
C PHE A 661 38.18 -41.64 19.74
N VAL A 662 39.50 -41.42 19.94
CA VAL A 662 40.31 -40.59 19.04
C VAL A 662 40.39 -41.19 17.64
N MET A 663 40.46 -42.52 17.52
CA MET A 663 40.46 -43.20 16.22
C MET A 663 39.14 -42.98 15.48
N LEU A 664 38.00 -43.19 16.14
CA LEU A 664 36.68 -42.97 15.54
C LEU A 664 36.46 -41.51 15.15
N GLN A 665 36.85 -40.56 16.02
CA GLN A 665 36.77 -39.13 15.68
C GLN A 665 37.69 -38.74 14.53
N ALA A 666 38.91 -39.28 14.46
CA ALA A 666 39.81 -39.01 13.35
C ALA A 666 39.25 -39.53 12.01
N GLU A 667 38.57 -40.68 12.01
CA GLU A 667 37.89 -41.21 10.83
C GLU A 667 36.68 -40.35 10.43
N LEU A 668 35.90 -39.88 11.39
CA LEU A 668 34.77 -38.98 11.16
C LEU A 668 35.20 -37.60 10.65
N LEU A 669 36.31 -37.07 11.16
CA LEU A 669 36.93 -35.84 10.65
C LEU A 669 37.43 -36.01 9.21
N LEU A 670 38.08 -37.14 8.90
CA LEU A 670 38.57 -37.42 7.56
C LEU A 670 37.42 -37.61 6.56
N THR A 671 36.38 -38.36 6.95
CA THR A 671 35.18 -38.56 6.11
C THR A 671 34.40 -37.26 5.95
N GLY A 672 34.29 -36.44 7.00
CA GLY A 672 33.72 -35.09 6.95
C GLY A 672 34.49 -34.16 6.01
N LEU A 673 35.83 -34.20 6.02
CA LEU A 673 36.66 -33.41 5.10
C LEU A 673 36.47 -33.84 3.65
N ILE A 674 36.50 -35.15 3.37
CA ILE A 674 36.31 -35.70 2.00
C ILE A 674 34.88 -35.39 1.50
N ALA A 675 33.88 -35.58 2.34
CA ALA A 675 32.49 -35.28 1.97
C ALA A 675 32.27 -33.76 1.81
N GLY A 676 32.92 -32.93 2.63
CA GLY A 676 32.88 -31.48 2.53
C GLY A 676 33.49 -30.95 1.24
N THR A 677 34.64 -31.48 0.82
CA THR A 677 35.27 -31.10 -0.46
C THR A 677 34.46 -31.56 -1.66
N LEU A 678 33.93 -32.78 -1.64
CA LEU A 678 33.00 -33.28 -2.67
C LEU A 678 31.72 -32.44 -2.73
N GLY A 679 31.16 -32.08 -1.57
CA GLY A 679 29.98 -31.23 -1.48
C GLY A 679 30.24 -29.82 -2.03
N THR A 680 31.41 -29.26 -1.75
CA THR A 680 31.84 -27.96 -2.29
C THR A 680 31.96 -28.02 -3.81
N ALA A 681 32.64 -29.03 -4.36
CA ALA A 681 32.78 -29.22 -5.80
C ALA A 681 31.43 -29.39 -6.51
N LEU A 682 30.52 -30.17 -5.92
CA LEU A 682 29.17 -30.36 -6.47
C LEU A 682 28.36 -29.06 -6.43
N ALA A 683 28.43 -28.31 -5.32
CA ALA A 683 27.77 -27.01 -5.20
C ALA A 683 28.31 -26.01 -6.23
N SER A 684 29.63 -25.93 -6.42
CA SER A 684 30.25 -25.08 -7.44
C SER A 684 29.82 -25.45 -8.86
N ALA A 685 29.72 -26.75 -9.17
CA ALA A 685 29.26 -27.22 -10.47
C ALA A 685 27.80 -26.84 -10.72
N VAL A 686 26.92 -26.96 -9.71
CA VAL A 686 25.52 -26.52 -9.81
C VAL A 686 25.47 -25.02 -10.06
N VAL A 687 26.15 -24.21 -9.25
CA VAL A 687 26.19 -22.73 -9.38
C VAL A 687 26.63 -22.30 -10.78
N GLY A 688 27.71 -22.90 -11.31
CA GLY A 688 28.23 -22.58 -12.64
C GLY A 688 27.31 -23.00 -13.80
N LEU A 689 26.48 -24.04 -13.61
CA LEU A 689 25.51 -24.49 -14.61
C LEU A 689 24.21 -23.68 -14.58
N SER A 690 23.83 -23.15 -13.42
CA SER A 690 22.57 -22.42 -13.23
C SER A 690 22.69 -20.90 -13.35
N GLY A 691 23.90 -20.36 -13.54
CA GLY A 691 24.13 -18.91 -13.69
C GLY A 691 23.80 -18.10 -12.43
N LEU A 692 23.93 -18.71 -11.25
CA LEU A 692 23.66 -18.05 -9.96
C LEU A 692 24.91 -17.31 -9.47
N ASP A 693 24.78 -16.04 -9.08
CA ASP A 693 25.87 -15.27 -8.49
C ASP A 693 26.02 -15.60 -7.00
N VAL A 694 26.77 -16.66 -6.69
CA VAL A 694 27.11 -17.06 -5.31
C VAL A 694 28.55 -16.68 -5.00
N THR A 695 28.76 -15.94 -3.91
CA THR A 695 30.11 -15.54 -3.51
C THR A 695 30.95 -16.76 -3.11
N TRP A 696 32.20 -16.83 -3.58
CA TRP A 696 33.11 -17.97 -3.37
C TRP A 696 33.36 -18.30 -1.88
N TRP A 697 33.26 -17.31 -0.98
CA TRP A 697 33.44 -17.53 0.46
C TRP A 697 32.30 -18.35 1.07
N HIS A 698 31.07 -18.22 0.56
CA HIS A 698 29.93 -19.05 0.98
C HIS A 698 30.16 -20.52 0.60
N LEU A 699 30.74 -20.76 -0.58
CA LEU A 699 31.11 -22.11 -1.03
C LEU A 699 32.28 -22.67 -0.21
N ALA A 700 33.26 -21.83 0.15
CA ALA A 700 34.40 -22.25 0.97
C ALA A 700 33.98 -22.67 2.40
N LEU A 701 32.89 -22.11 2.94
CA LEU A 701 32.33 -22.46 4.26
C LEU A 701 31.75 -23.87 4.34
N ILE A 702 31.44 -24.52 3.21
CA ILE A 702 30.82 -25.86 3.18
C ILE A 702 31.73 -26.90 3.82
N THR A 703 33.02 -26.89 3.47
CA THR A 703 34.01 -27.86 3.96
C THR A 703 34.25 -27.79 5.48
N PRO A 704 34.51 -26.62 6.10
CA PRO A 704 34.69 -26.54 7.55
C PRO A 704 33.40 -26.84 8.30
N VAL A 705 32.23 -26.42 7.80
CA VAL A 705 30.94 -26.75 8.43
C VAL A 705 30.68 -28.25 8.37
N ALA A 706 30.86 -28.91 7.23
CA ALA A 706 30.71 -30.36 7.10
C ALA A 706 31.64 -31.14 8.06
N THR A 707 32.89 -30.66 8.20
CA THR A 707 33.88 -31.26 9.09
C THR A 707 33.50 -31.07 10.57
N LEU A 708 33.05 -29.88 10.95
CA LEU A 708 32.56 -29.56 12.29
C LEU A 708 31.32 -30.40 12.63
N LEU A 709 30.38 -30.47 11.70
CA LEU A 709 29.17 -31.27 11.79
C LEU A 709 29.51 -32.76 11.99
N ALA A 710 30.40 -33.33 11.18
CA ALA A 710 30.84 -34.71 11.32
C ALA A 710 31.53 -34.95 12.68
N ALA A 711 32.32 -34.00 13.16
CA ALA A 711 32.94 -34.07 14.47
C ALA A 711 31.91 -34.08 15.60
N LEU A 712 30.96 -33.14 15.59
CA LEU A 712 29.93 -32.98 16.63
C LEU A 712 28.97 -34.18 16.69
N SER A 713 28.50 -34.63 15.53
CA SER A 713 27.58 -35.79 15.44
C SER A 713 28.24 -37.10 15.88
N GLY A 714 29.55 -37.23 15.70
CA GLY A 714 30.36 -38.37 16.11
C GLY A 714 30.56 -38.54 17.61
N VAL A 715 30.47 -37.45 18.39
CA VAL A 715 30.86 -37.45 19.82
C VAL A 715 30.12 -38.51 20.64
N ILE A 716 28.80 -38.52 20.55
CA ILE A 716 27.95 -39.45 21.33
C ILE A 716 28.17 -40.91 20.91
N PRO A 717 28.07 -41.29 19.62
CA PRO A 717 28.36 -42.66 19.20
C PRO A 717 29.79 -43.11 19.50
N ALA A 718 30.80 -42.25 19.28
CA ALA A 718 32.19 -42.59 19.58
C ALA A 718 32.43 -42.77 21.09
N TRP A 719 31.83 -41.93 21.93
CA TRP A 719 31.91 -42.06 23.39
C TRP A 719 31.20 -43.31 23.90
N ARG A 720 30.00 -43.62 23.38
CA ARG A 720 29.30 -44.87 23.71
C ARG A 720 30.08 -46.10 23.27
N ALA A 721 30.72 -46.05 22.11
CA ALA A 721 31.51 -47.16 21.59
C ALA A 721 32.81 -47.37 22.36
N SER A 722 33.46 -46.30 22.81
CA SER A 722 34.71 -46.40 23.59
C SER A 722 34.52 -46.99 24.99
N HIS A 723 33.30 -46.94 25.53
CA HIS A 723 32.95 -47.49 26.84
C HIS A 723 32.24 -48.86 26.75
N ALA A 724 32.10 -49.44 25.55
CA ALA A 724 31.49 -50.76 25.39
C ALA A 724 32.41 -51.86 25.93
N THR A 725 31.87 -52.78 26.73
CA THR A 725 32.67 -53.89 27.27
C THR A 725 32.96 -54.93 26.19
N PRO A 726 34.18 -55.50 26.09
CA PRO A 726 34.56 -56.41 24.99
C PRO A 726 33.65 -57.63 24.87
N ILE A 727 33.13 -58.13 26.00
CA ILE A 727 32.24 -59.30 26.04
C ILE A 727 30.84 -59.01 25.47
N GLN A 728 30.37 -57.76 25.52
CA GLN A 728 29.11 -57.34 24.90
C GLN A 728 29.24 -57.15 23.38
N ALA A 729 30.46 -56.98 22.87
CA ALA A 729 30.71 -56.78 21.43
C ALA A 729 30.75 -58.09 20.63
N ILE A 730 30.98 -59.23 21.29
CA ILE A 730 31.16 -60.55 20.66
C ILE A 730 29.93 -61.44 20.82
N ARG A 731 29.11 -61.24 21.86
CA ARG A 731 27.84 -61.98 21.99
C ARG A 731 26.77 -61.40 21.04
N PRO A 732 26.10 -62.21 20.20
CA PRO A 732 24.90 -61.77 19.50
C PRO A 732 23.86 -61.36 20.55
N ASP A 733 23.09 -60.31 20.24
CA ASP A 733 22.09 -59.70 21.12
C ASP A 733 20.84 -60.62 21.23
N VAL A 734 21.02 -61.88 21.63
CA VAL A 734 19.95 -62.84 21.88
C VAL A 734 19.36 -62.51 23.25
N ARG A 735 18.48 -61.51 23.30
CA ARG A 735 17.61 -61.32 24.47
C ARG A 735 16.63 -62.49 24.53
N GLY A 736 16.94 -63.47 25.38
CA GLY A 736 15.99 -64.54 25.72
C GLY A 736 14.64 -63.95 26.18
N PRO A 737 13.52 -64.60 25.86
CA PRO A 737 12.20 -64.04 26.09
C PRO A 737 11.96 -63.86 27.60
N LYS A 738 11.83 -62.62 28.09
CA LYS A 738 11.01 -62.38 29.28
C LYS A 738 9.56 -62.60 28.86
N ARG A 739 8.89 -63.60 29.44
CA ARG A 739 7.50 -64.01 29.16
C ARG A 739 6.64 -62.80 28.77
N ALA A 740 6.34 -62.65 27.48
CA ALA A 740 5.39 -61.66 27.01
C ALA A 740 3.99 -62.30 27.08
N ALA A 741 3.14 -61.80 27.97
CA ALA A 741 1.76 -62.26 28.19
C ALA A 741 0.78 -61.91 27.05
N THR A 742 1.27 -61.54 25.87
CA THR A 742 0.44 -61.07 24.74
C THR A 742 0.44 -62.12 23.63
N GLY A 743 -0.73 -62.72 23.38
CA GLY A 743 -0.91 -63.68 22.29
C GLY A 743 -0.75 -63.00 20.94
N VAL A 744 0.23 -63.44 20.16
CA VAL A 744 0.42 -63.00 18.76
C VAL A 744 -0.61 -63.73 17.91
N ARG A 745 -1.59 -63.00 17.37
CA ARG A 745 -2.71 -63.56 16.58
C ARG A 745 -2.69 -63.16 15.10
N GLY A 746 -1.75 -62.33 14.67
CA GLY A 746 -1.62 -61.89 13.28
C GLY A 746 -0.39 -61.01 13.00
N ILE A 747 -0.13 -60.72 11.73
CA ILE A 747 1.06 -59.97 11.25
C ILE A 747 1.20 -58.60 11.93
N THR A 748 0.09 -57.90 12.18
CA THR A 748 0.08 -56.58 12.84
C THR A 748 0.48 -56.67 14.31
N THR A 749 -0.02 -57.67 15.04
CA THR A 749 0.37 -57.90 16.45
C THR A 749 1.82 -58.36 16.56
N LEU A 750 2.32 -59.12 15.59
CA LEU A 750 3.74 -59.48 15.51
C LEU A 750 4.63 -58.25 15.28
N ALA A 751 4.25 -57.36 14.35
CA ALA A 751 4.96 -56.09 14.12
C ALA A 751 4.99 -55.20 15.39
N LEU A 752 3.86 -55.04 16.07
CA LEU A 752 3.75 -54.23 17.29
C LEU A 752 4.57 -54.79 18.46
N VAL A 753 4.64 -56.12 18.58
CA VAL A 753 5.51 -56.79 19.57
C VAL A 753 6.98 -56.60 19.21
N GLY A 754 7.34 -56.64 17.92
CA GLY A 754 8.69 -56.36 17.42
C GLY A 754 9.20 -54.98 17.83
N LEU A 755 8.34 -53.96 17.70
CA LEU A 755 8.66 -52.58 18.08
C LEU A 755 9.00 -52.43 19.57
N ARG A 756 8.34 -53.20 20.45
CA ARG A 756 8.55 -53.15 21.91
C ARG A 756 9.77 -53.96 22.38
N ARG A 757 10.15 -55.01 21.67
CA ARG A 757 11.28 -55.88 22.06
C ARG A 757 12.64 -55.19 21.92
N LEU A 758 12.76 -54.26 20.98
CA LEU A 758 14.02 -53.57 20.64
C LEU A 758 13.83 -52.04 20.66
N PRO A 759 13.59 -51.43 21.84
CA PRO A 759 13.21 -50.01 21.93
C PRO A 759 14.28 -49.09 21.34
N GLY A 760 15.56 -49.43 21.46
CA GLY A 760 16.68 -48.62 20.93
C GLY A 760 16.78 -48.58 19.39
N ARG A 761 16.04 -49.41 18.65
CA ARG A 761 15.96 -49.38 17.18
C ARG A 761 14.73 -48.58 16.74
N THR A 762 13.58 -48.87 17.34
CA THR A 762 12.32 -48.13 17.15
C THR A 762 12.48 -46.64 17.48
N LEU A 763 13.19 -46.32 18.57
CA LEU A 763 13.45 -44.94 18.98
C LEU A 763 14.25 -44.17 17.93
N LEU A 764 15.29 -44.75 17.32
CA LEU A 764 16.09 -44.06 16.29
C LEU A 764 15.26 -43.75 15.03
N GLY A 765 14.47 -44.73 14.56
CA GLY A 765 13.53 -44.55 13.44
C GLY A 765 12.51 -43.46 13.70
N ALA A 766 11.84 -43.55 14.86
CA ALA A 766 10.84 -42.56 15.27
C ALA A 766 11.46 -41.17 15.48
N THR A 767 12.68 -41.08 16.02
CA THR A 767 13.34 -39.78 16.29
C THR A 767 13.70 -39.08 14.98
N SER A 768 14.17 -39.81 13.97
CA SER A 768 14.53 -39.19 12.69
C SER A 768 13.32 -38.57 11.97
N LEU A 769 12.18 -39.26 11.94
CA LEU A 769 10.96 -38.69 11.37
C LEU A 769 10.34 -37.63 12.27
N PHE A 770 10.43 -37.80 13.60
CA PHE A 770 10.02 -36.80 14.59
C PHE A 770 10.68 -35.45 14.31
N ILE A 771 11.99 -35.42 14.05
CA ILE A 771 12.72 -34.18 13.74
C ILE A 771 12.24 -33.58 12.42
N GLY A 772 12.11 -34.39 11.36
CA GLY A 772 11.66 -33.91 10.05
C GLY A 772 10.24 -33.34 10.08
N VAL A 773 9.31 -34.00 10.77
CA VAL A 773 7.92 -33.52 10.92
C VAL A 773 7.83 -32.32 11.86
N CYS A 774 8.62 -32.28 12.95
CA CYS A 774 8.72 -31.10 13.81
C CYS A 774 9.23 -29.89 13.01
N ALA A 775 10.31 -30.08 12.26
CA ALA A 775 10.90 -29.07 11.38
C ALA A 775 9.91 -28.56 10.33
N LEU A 776 9.25 -29.48 9.61
CA LEU A 776 8.25 -29.11 8.61
C LEU A 776 7.03 -28.41 9.24
N SER A 777 6.61 -28.82 10.44
CA SER A 777 5.50 -28.17 11.17
C SER A 777 5.85 -26.73 11.55
N VAL A 778 7.05 -26.52 12.10
CA VAL A 778 7.55 -25.17 12.45
C VAL A 778 7.71 -24.33 11.18
N LEU A 779 8.27 -24.89 10.11
CA LEU A 779 8.42 -24.19 8.83
C LEU A 779 7.08 -23.71 8.27
N LEU A 780 6.09 -24.59 8.22
CA LEU A 780 4.74 -24.25 7.74
C LEU A 780 4.05 -23.24 8.66
N ALA A 781 4.26 -23.32 9.98
CA ALA A 781 3.74 -22.35 10.93
C ALA A 781 4.38 -20.96 10.73
N VAL A 782 5.71 -20.89 10.52
CA VAL A 782 6.42 -19.65 10.18
C VAL A 782 5.90 -19.07 8.86
N GLN A 783 5.67 -19.92 7.84
CA GLN A 783 5.16 -19.48 6.55
C GLN A 783 3.75 -18.87 6.68
N GLN A 784 2.87 -19.49 7.46
CA GLN A 784 1.52 -18.95 7.71
C GLN A 784 1.54 -17.68 8.58
N ALA A 785 2.43 -17.62 9.59
CA ALA A 785 2.62 -16.44 10.43
C ALA A 785 3.05 -15.22 9.60
N PHE A 786 3.98 -15.43 8.66
CA PHE A 786 4.46 -14.40 7.76
C PHE A 786 3.36 -13.91 6.83
N GLN A 787 2.54 -14.82 6.29
CA GLN A 787 1.39 -14.43 5.46
C GLN A 787 0.43 -13.53 6.24
N GLY A 788 -0.02 -13.95 7.43
CA GLY A 788 -0.99 -13.16 8.21
C GLY A 788 -0.50 -11.78 8.69
N GLY A 789 0.82 -11.54 8.75
CA GLY A 789 1.38 -10.26 9.21
C GLY A 789 1.83 -9.31 8.10
N VAL A 790 1.98 -9.80 6.86
CA VAL A 790 2.63 -9.08 5.76
C VAL A 790 1.72 -8.93 4.53
N THR A 791 0.81 -9.87 4.30
CA THR A 791 -0.11 -9.81 3.14
C THR A 791 -1.14 -8.71 3.31
N GLY A 792 -1.39 -7.96 2.23
CA GLY A 792 -2.31 -6.82 2.24
C GLY A 792 -1.62 -5.47 2.24
N THR A 793 -0.29 -5.41 2.14
CA THR A 793 0.47 -4.18 1.86
C THR A 793 1.22 -4.32 0.54
N ALA A 794 1.37 -3.24 -0.23
CA ALA A 794 2.03 -3.30 -1.55
C ALA A 794 3.46 -3.87 -1.47
N LEU A 795 4.25 -3.40 -0.50
CA LEU A 795 5.61 -3.91 -0.25
C LEU A 795 5.60 -5.37 0.24
N GLY A 796 4.64 -5.71 1.11
CA GLY A 796 4.51 -7.05 1.67
C GLY A 796 4.16 -8.12 0.64
N ASP A 797 3.32 -7.80 -0.34
CA ASP A 797 2.90 -8.75 -1.37
C ASP A 797 4.05 -9.09 -2.34
N VAL A 798 4.86 -8.10 -2.74
CA VAL A 798 6.07 -8.32 -3.55
C VAL A 798 7.07 -9.22 -2.82
N ILE A 799 7.34 -8.93 -1.55
CA ILE A 799 8.28 -9.69 -0.73
C ILE A 799 7.75 -11.09 -0.43
N ALA A 800 6.44 -11.25 -0.23
CA ALA A 800 5.82 -12.55 -0.07
C ALA A 800 6.00 -13.45 -1.30
N VAL A 801 6.06 -12.90 -2.52
CA VAL A 801 6.36 -13.66 -3.73
C VAL A 801 7.84 -14.07 -3.79
N GLN A 802 8.77 -13.14 -3.51
CA GLN A 802 10.21 -13.41 -3.53
C GLN A 802 10.61 -14.52 -2.54
N VAL A 803 10.04 -14.52 -1.33
CA VAL A 803 10.42 -15.47 -0.26
C VAL A 803 9.84 -16.88 -0.46
N ARG A 804 8.75 -17.04 -1.24
CA ARG A 804 8.09 -18.35 -1.45
C ARG A 804 9.01 -19.41 -2.07
N GLY A 805 9.90 -19.02 -3.00
CA GLY A 805 10.80 -19.96 -3.68
C GLY A 805 11.72 -20.70 -2.71
N VAL A 806 12.31 -19.97 -1.77
CA VAL A 806 13.24 -20.54 -0.78
C VAL A 806 12.51 -21.40 0.25
N ASP A 807 11.31 -20.99 0.68
CA ASP A 807 10.49 -21.77 1.61
C ASP A 807 10.11 -23.15 1.01
N TYR A 808 9.74 -23.20 -0.27
CA TYR A 808 9.43 -24.46 -0.96
C TYR A 808 10.66 -25.35 -1.11
N LEU A 809 11.83 -24.77 -1.42
CA LEU A 809 13.10 -25.51 -1.46
C LEU A 809 13.43 -26.12 -0.08
N ALA A 810 13.30 -25.32 0.99
CA ALA A 810 13.55 -25.77 2.37
C ALA A 810 12.61 -26.92 2.78
N ALA A 811 11.32 -26.81 2.45
CA ALA A 811 10.36 -27.87 2.69
C ALA A 811 10.73 -29.15 1.93
N ALA A 812 11.05 -29.04 0.63
CA ALA A 812 11.42 -30.18 -0.21
C ALA A 812 12.67 -30.91 0.30
N VAL A 813 13.72 -30.16 0.66
CA VAL A 813 14.96 -30.72 1.21
C VAL A 813 14.73 -31.40 2.56
N THR A 814 13.92 -30.80 3.45
CA THR A 814 13.59 -31.40 4.76
C THR A 814 12.85 -32.72 4.59
N ILE A 815 11.89 -32.78 3.66
CA ILE A 815 11.17 -34.01 3.32
C ILE A 815 12.12 -35.06 2.75
N ALA A 816 13.02 -34.67 1.84
CA ALA A 816 14.00 -35.58 1.23
C ALA A 816 14.96 -36.19 2.25
N LEU A 817 15.51 -35.38 3.17
CA LEU A 817 16.39 -35.86 4.24
C LEU A 817 15.66 -36.82 5.19
N GLY A 818 14.40 -36.51 5.55
CA GLY A 818 13.56 -37.39 6.36
C GLY A 818 13.28 -38.73 5.68
N ALA A 819 12.92 -38.70 4.39
CA ALA A 819 12.70 -39.89 3.57
C ALA A 819 13.97 -40.77 3.49
N PHE A 820 15.13 -40.16 3.23
CA PHE A 820 16.40 -40.89 3.16
C PHE A 820 16.76 -41.55 4.48
N ALA A 821 16.55 -40.87 5.60
CA ALA A 821 16.83 -41.43 6.93
C ALA A 821 15.98 -42.67 7.24
N ILE A 822 14.72 -42.66 6.80
CA ILE A 822 13.80 -43.79 6.97
C ILE A 822 14.21 -44.94 6.08
N ALA A 823 14.61 -44.67 4.82
CA ALA A 823 15.16 -45.69 3.92
C ALA A 823 16.41 -46.36 4.53
N ASP A 824 17.31 -45.58 5.13
CA ASP A 824 18.52 -46.11 5.79
C ASP A 824 18.16 -46.98 7.01
N ILE A 825 17.25 -46.53 7.86
CA ILE A 825 16.83 -47.27 9.07
C ILE A 825 16.08 -48.55 8.72
N THR A 826 15.19 -48.51 7.72
CA THR A 826 14.47 -49.69 7.25
C THR A 826 15.42 -50.69 6.60
N TYR A 827 16.40 -50.22 5.81
CA TYR A 827 17.47 -51.05 5.27
C TYR A 827 18.31 -51.71 6.39
N LEU A 828 18.71 -50.94 7.40
CA LEU A 828 19.43 -51.46 8.56
C LEU A 828 18.61 -52.52 9.30
N ASN A 829 17.32 -52.25 9.55
CA ASN A 829 16.43 -53.18 10.24
C ASN A 829 16.27 -54.50 9.47
N ILE A 830 16.17 -54.45 8.14
CA ILE A 830 16.14 -55.65 7.28
C ILE A 830 17.48 -56.39 7.38
N SER A 831 18.61 -55.69 7.28
CA SER A 831 19.93 -56.32 7.29
C SER A 831 20.28 -56.98 8.62
N GLU A 832 19.89 -56.37 9.75
CA GLU A 832 20.14 -56.90 11.10
C GLU A 832 19.18 -58.05 11.46
N ARG A 833 18.08 -58.23 10.72
CA ARG A 833 17.09 -59.30 10.92
C ARG A 833 17.15 -60.38 9.85
N THR A 834 18.25 -60.50 9.12
CA THR A 834 18.40 -61.50 8.05
C THR A 834 18.17 -62.94 8.57
N ALA A 835 18.61 -63.26 9.80
CA ALA A 835 18.35 -64.54 10.45
C ALA A 835 16.86 -64.75 10.84
N GLU A 836 16.18 -63.69 11.28
CA GLU A 836 14.73 -63.72 11.56
C GLU A 836 13.93 -63.90 10.26
N ILE A 837 14.34 -63.21 9.18
CA ILE A 837 13.75 -63.39 7.85
C ILE A 837 13.98 -64.83 7.34
N GLY A 838 15.19 -65.38 7.55
CA GLY A 838 15.52 -66.76 7.21
C GLY A 838 14.64 -67.77 7.93
N THR A 839 14.41 -67.58 9.24
CA THR A 839 13.54 -68.44 10.06
C THR A 839 12.05 -68.29 9.73
N LEU A 840 11.57 -67.08 9.44
CA LEU A 840 10.18 -66.87 8.97
C LEU A 840 9.96 -67.51 7.60
N ARG A 841 10.93 -67.38 6.68
CA ARG A 841 10.86 -68.02 5.35
C ARG A 841 10.95 -69.54 5.43
N SER A 842 11.79 -70.09 6.31
CA SER A 842 11.91 -71.55 6.48
C SER A 842 10.68 -72.18 7.15
N THR A 843 9.91 -71.39 7.90
CA THR A 843 8.63 -71.80 8.51
C THR A 843 7.41 -71.55 7.61
N GLY A 844 7.61 -71.21 6.33
CA GLY A 844 6.56 -71.15 5.31
C GLY A 844 5.99 -69.75 5.02
N TRP A 845 6.58 -68.68 5.53
CA TRP A 845 6.12 -67.32 5.20
C TRP A 845 6.50 -66.92 3.76
N THR A 846 5.51 -66.46 3.00
CA THR A 846 5.71 -65.89 1.65
C THR A 846 6.38 -64.52 1.72
N GLU A 847 7.01 -64.08 0.62
CA GLU A 847 7.64 -62.76 0.53
C GLU A 847 6.65 -61.61 0.78
N ASN A 848 5.39 -61.78 0.39
CA ASN A 848 4.34 -60.80 0.67
C ASN A 848 4.00 -60.70 2.16
N HIS A 849 4.03 -61.81 2.91
CA HIS A 849 3.84 -61.77 4.37
C HIS A 849 4.98 -61.04 5.07
N VAL A 850 6.23 -61.29 4.65
CA VAL A 850 7.41 -60.61 5.20
C VAL A 850 7.42 -59.12 4.83
N ARG A 851 7.10 -58.77 3.57
CA ARG A 851 6.94 -57.36 3.15
C ARG A 851 5.86 -56.64 3.93
N ARG A 852 4.69 -57.27 4.14
CA ARG A 852 3.59 -56.67 4.91
C ARG A 852 3.95 -56.48 6.38
N LEU A 853 4.72 -57.39 6.97
CA LEU A 853 5.23 -57.26 8.34
C LEU A 853 6.09 -56.00 8.48
N PHE A 854 7.11 -55.86 7.63
CA PHE A 854 8.01 -54.70 7.67
C PHE A 854 7.34 -53.39 7.24
N ALA A 855 6.37 -53.43 6.33
CA ALA A 855 5.57 -52.27 5.95
C ALA A 855 4.72 -51.77 7.15
N VAL A 856 4.12 -52.67 7.93
CA VAL A 856 3.36 -52.31 9.13
C VAL A 856 4.29 -51.80 10.24
N GLU A 857 5.46 -52.42 10.45
CA GLU A 857 6.48 -51.87 11.37
C GLU A 857 6.90 -50.45 10.96
N SER A 858 7.18 -50.24 9.67
CA SER A 858 7.60 -48.95 9.14
C SER A 858 6.50 -47.89 9.30
N LEU A 859 5.25 -48.23 8.97
CA LEU A 859 4.10 -47.34 9.17
C LEU A 859 3.90 -46.99 10.64
N ALA A 860 4.02 -47.96 11.55
CA ALA A 860 3.88 -47.72 12.99
C ALA A 860 5.02 -46.86 13.57
N THR A 861 6.26 -47.05 13.08
CA THR A 861 7.36 -46.13 13.43
C THR A 861 7.15 -44.73 12.87
N ALA A 862 6.59 -44.65 11.66
CA ALA A 862 6.34 -43.38 11.00
C ALA A 862 5.22 -42.58 11.69
N THR A 863 4.13 -43.23 12.07
CA THR A 863 3.04 -42.57 12.80
C THR A 863 3.50 -42.10 14.19
N LEU A 864 4.24 -42.92 14.94
CA LEU A 864 4.81 -42.52 16.23
C LEU A 864 5.75 -41.31 16.10
N GLY A 865 6.67 -41.34 15.13
CA GLY A 865 7.58 -40.23 14.88
C GLY A 865 6.83 -38.97 14.46
N ALA A 866 5.92 -39.08 13.49
CA ALA A 866 5.17 -37.94 12.95
C ALA A 866 4.27 -37.27 14.00
N VAL A 867 3.52 -38.05 14.79
CA VAL A 867 2.65 -37.49 15.84
C VAL A 867 3.46 -36.80 16.92
N ALA A 868 4.53 -37.44 17.41
CA ALA A 868 5.40 -36.80 18.39
C ALA A 868 6.03 -35.51 17.81
N GLY A 869 6.44 -35.55 16.53
CA GLY A 869 7.06 -34.42 15.85
C GLY A 869 6.10 -33.26 15.69
N ALA A 870 4.85 -33.55 15.34
CA ALA A 870 3.77 -32.58 15.25
C ALA A 870 3.47 -31.91 16.59
N VAL A 871 3.37 -32.69 17.68
CA VAL A 871 3.12 -32.14 19.03
C VAL A 871 4.23 -31.17 19.42
N VAL A 872 5.49 -31.56 19.25
CA VAL A 872 6.62 -30.68 19.59
C VAL A 872 6.75 -29.50 18.62
N GLY A 873 6.40 -29.70 17.34
CA GLY A 873 6.37 -28.63 16.35
C GLY A 873 5.32 -27.57 16.68
N VAL A 874 4.12 -27.98 17.12
CA VAL A 874 3.06 -27.06 17.57
C VAL A 874 3.48 -26.31 18.82
N THR A 875 4.06 -26.98 19.81
CA THR A 875 4.51 -26.30 21.04
C THR A 875 5.65 -25.33 20.75
N ALA A 876 6.62 -25.71 19.92
CA ALA A 876 7.68 -24.83 19.48
C ALA A 876 7.14 -23.62 18.70
N ALA A 877 6.22 -23.83 17.76
CA ALA A 877 5.57 -22.74 17.03
C ALA A 877 4.81 -21.80 17.96
N ALA A 878 4.06 -22.31 18.94
CA ALA A 878 3.33 -21.49 19.91
C ALA A 878 4.22 -20.69 20.86
N LEU A 879 5.43 -21.18 21.16
CA LEU A 879 6.41 -20.48 22.00
C LEU A 879 7.19 -19.42 21.21
N LEU A 880 7.49 -19.70 19.93
CA LEU A 880 8.34 -18.86 19.09
C LEU A 880 7.55 -17.80 18.31
N LEU A 881 6.29 -18.04 18.00
CA LEU A 881 5.48 -17.22 17.12
C LEU A 881 4.18 -16.79 17.82
N PRO A 882 3.79 -15.51 17.73
CA PRO A 882 2.51 -15.02 18.24
C PRO A 882 1.36 -15.37 17.28
N ILE A 883 1.11 -16.66 17.05
CA ILE A 883 0.07 -17.14 16.11
C ILE A 883 -1.05 -17.93 16.81
N PRO A 884 -2.28 -17.92 16.25
CA PRO A 884 -3.38 -18.72 16.75
C PRO A 884 -3.05 -20.22 16.82
N LEU A 885 -3.59 -20.92 17.82
CA LEU A 885 -3.40 -22.38 17.94
C LEU A 885 -3.97 -23.13 16.72
N THR A 886 -5.03 -22.60 16.11
CA THR A 886 -5.67 -23.18 14.91
C THR A 886 -4.73 -23.24 13.72
N THR A 887 -3.95 -22.18 13.46
CA THR A 887 -2.96 -22.15 12.37
C THR A 887 -1.80 -23.10 12.63
N SER A 888 -1.32 -23.19 13.87
CA SER A 888 -0.27 -24.16 14.23
C SER A 888 -0.74 -25.60 14.05
N LEU A 889 -2.00 -25.91 14.36
CA LEU A 889 -2.59 -27.23 14.18
C LEU A 889 -2.74 -27.62 12.70
N THR A 890 -3.14 -26.69 11.82
CA THR A 890 -3.25 -26.98 10.37
C THR A 890 -1.87 -27.23 9.76
N ALA A 891 -0.86 -26.42 10.11
CA ALA A 891 0.52 -26.62 9.70
C ALA A 891 1.05 -28.01 10.13
N ALA A 892 0.81 -28.40 11.38
CA ALA A 892 1.23 -29.69 11.91
C ALA A 892 0.49 -30.87 11.25
N ALA A 893 -0.80 -30.73 10.94
CA ALA A 893 -1.57 -31.75 10.23
C ALA A 893 -1.01 -32.00 8.82
N ILE A 894 -0.69 -30.94 8.08
CA ILE A 894 -0.06 -31.03 6.75
C ILE A 894 1.31 -31.71 6.85
N ALA A 895 2.14 -31.29 7.81
CA ALA A 895 3.46 -31.88 8.02
C ALA A 895 3.39 -33.37 8.39
N THR A 896 2.42 -33.77 9.23
CA THR A 896 2.19 -35.16 9.64
C THR A 896 1.80 -36.03 8.45
N ALA A 897 0.82 -35.58 7.66
CA ALA A 897 0.35 -36.30 6.48
C ALA A 897 1.48 -36.45 5.44
N GLY A 898 2.17 -35.35 5.13
CA GLY A 898 3.32 -35.36 4.21
C GLY A 898 4.46 -36.26 4.68
N GLY A 899 4.79 -36.21 5.98
CA GLY A 899 5.85 -37.03 6.57
C GLY A 899 5.56 -38.54 6.53
N ILE A 900 4.31 -38.94 6.81
CA ILE A 900 3.90 -40.35 6.72
C ILE A 900 3.95 -40.84 5.26
N VAL A 901 3.46 -40.04 4.32
CA VAL A 901 3.51 -40.39 2.88
C VAL A 901 4.96 -40.54 2.43
N ALA A 902 5.83 -39.59 2.75
CA ALA A 902 7.26 -39.65 2.41
C ALA A 902 7.95 -40.89 3.02
N ALA A 903 7.64 -41.22 4.27
CA ALA A 903 8.15 -42.41 4.95
C ALA A 903 7.75 -43.71 4.23
N MET A 904 6.47 -43.80 3.83
CA MET A 904 5.94 -44.98 3.13
C MET A 904 6.55 -45.14 1.74
N VAL A 905 6.71 -44.04 0.99
CA VAL A 905 7.38 -44.04 -0.32
C VAL A 905 8.84 -44.48 -0.16
N ALA A 906 9.56 -43.93 0.82
CA ALA A 906 10.95 -44.26 1.08
C ALA A 906 11.18 -45.73 1.45
N ALA A 907 10.25 -46.34 2.18
CA ALA A 907 10.33 -47.74 2.57
C ALA A 907 10.19 -48.72 1.39
N THR A 908 9.64 -48.31 0.26
CA THR A 908 9.43 -49.21 -0.90
C THR A 908 10.73 -49.76 -1.49
N ALA A 909 11.78 -48.93 -1.59
CA ALA A 909 13.07 -49.30 -2.17
C ALA A 909 13.84 -50.39 -1.37
N PRO A 910 13.99 -50.30 -0.04
CA PRO A 910 14.60 -51.39 0.73
C PRO A 910 13.70 -52.63 0.80
N LEU A 911 12.36 -52.47 0.81
CA LEU A 911 11.42 -53.60 0.80
C LEU A 911 11.43 -54.39 -0.52
N SER A 912 11.75 -53.74 -1.65
CA SER A 912 11.86 -54.42 -2.94
C SER A 912 13.09 -55.32 -2.99
N ARG A 913 14.19 -54.95 -2.31
CA ARG A 913 15.44 -55.75 -2.23
C ARG A 913 15.30 -57.05 -1.42
N LEU A 914 14.23 -57.23 -0.64
CA LEU A 914 13.95 -58.48 0.07
C LEU A 914 13.84 -59.70 -0.86
N THR A 915 13.53 -59.50 -2.14
CA THR A 915 13.44 -60.57 -3.15
C THR A 915 14.78 -61.18 -3.53
N GLN A 916 15.88 -60.49 -3.26
CA GLN A 916 17.22 -60.91 -3.67
C GLN A 916 17.95 -61.75 -2.62
N LEU A 917 17.39 -61.87 -1.41
CA LEU A 917 17.99 -62.64 -0.31
C LEU A 917 17.55 -64.11 -0.40
N ALA A 918 18.43 -64.97 -0.91
CA ALA A 918 18.21 -66.42 -0.93
C ALA A 918 18.19 -66.98 0.52
N PRO A 919 17.25 -67.89 0.86
CA PRO A 919 17.11 -68.43 2.23
C PRO A 919 18.37 -69.14 2.75
N ALA A 920 19.10 -69.81 1.85
CA ALA A 920 20.27 -70.61 2.20
C ALA A 920 21.47 -69.77 2.67
N THR A 921 21.69 -68.60 2.07
CA THR A 921 22.78 -67.69 2.47
C THR A 921 22.50 -66.95 3.78
N ALA A 922 21.23 -66.80 4.16
CA ALA A 922 20.83 -66.06 5.37
C ALA A 922 21.09 -66.84 6.68
N ILE A 923 21.14 -68.17 6.62
CA ILE A 923 21.30 -69.05 7.79
C ILE A 923 22.78 -69.42 8.02
N VAL A 924 23.63 -69.34 6.98
CA VAL A 924 25.03 -69.80 6.99
C VAL A 924 26.03 -68.68 7.39
N THR A 925 25.59 -67.43 7.50
CA THR A 925 26.46 -66.27 7.78
C THR A 925 26.60 -65.89 9.27
N GLU A 926 26.00 -66.65 10.20
CA GLU A 926 26.38 -66.66 11.63
C GLU A 926 27.18 -67.93 11.93
#